data_AF-A0A448YRR9-F1
#
_entry.id   AF-A0A448YRR9-F1
#
_cell.length_a   1.000
_cell.length_b   1.000
_cell.length_c   1.000
_cell.angle_alpha   90.00
_cell.angle_beta   90.00
_cell.angle_gamma   90.00
#
_symmetry.space_group_name_H-M   'P 1'
#
loop_
_entity.id
_entity.type
_entity.pdbx_description
1 polymer ?
#
loop_
_entity_poly.entity_id
_entity_poly.type
_entity_poly.pdbx_seq_one_letter_code
_entity_poly.pdbx_strand_id
1 'polypeptide(L)'
;MSRFSKVSIQIPENIQVLLPQGLLDKEMIPVLGMSLLALIVATAVIGSVFNARCKTVLMFCWNCFVKPFMPSSVRRSRSAAQQQALEAFYETQAKIYDTTRSTLLKGREDSLKLAISHLSKTKNLVWVDVGGGTGFNIEQMDSIFPLMKHFKAIYIVDLSPSLLTVAKERFDAMGLTNVHCLLADACTFTIPYSSADLITFSYSLSMIPTFHSAIDHAALLLHKEGLICCVDFGVQSEVTTIGRVNTVGGMSGRHIPWILRTFWRTWFEADRVFLDPARRDYLEYRFGTVKSLNLYNRTLGDIPYYIWLGCDKDRSPSLLYRVNALATESPYLAPQDVPKGELEELKTSKGHEAAIQNESRNLPYPSMYYQRDIYRVYYDEQRPEYNQFNNQYIYAFTWEDPREDDSILHFTKEDSILAITSAGDNILSYASLPNAPSRIHCVDLNPCQGHLLELKLAAIKSLTREETWKMFGLGKIENFNELLIKKMAPHMSSNAFQYWFNLGPKTFGTNGRGLYYTGFSKWALRLARYVFKLTGTSGYVDELCKATTMEQQRKIWKTKLRPKLLNPVISKLLIGNPIFLWKALGVPANQASMMGSSVIKYLEDTLDPVVDRYMISNENYFYYLCLQGKYSKNNCPDYLTKEAHDRFNSKDSPLDNIRIHTDFLNDVFGRLTKKSLTIAIIMDHMDWFAEEGTDADDEISALYQSLAPGGRVLLRSASKCPWYIRNFEKFGFKCEAAAVRESGTAIDRVNMYSSTWVCHKAGKKRNMSTLEL
;
A
#
# COMPACT_ATOMS: atom_id res chain seq x y z
N MET A 1 -2.11 -24.65 22.70
CA MET A 1 -2.30 -25.96 23.35
C MET A 1 -3.59 -26.60 22.82
N SER A 2 -3.55 -27.92 22.66
CA SER A 2 -4.45 -28.86 21.96
C SER A 2 -5.97 -28.68 22.04
N ARG A 3 -6.67 -28.90 20.91
CA ARG A 3 -7.76 -29.91 20.73
C ARG A 3 -8.30 -29.85 19.29
N PHE A 4 -7.85 -30.76 18.43
CA PHE A 4 -8.56 -31.17 17.21
C PHE A 4 -8.89 -32.65 17.35
N SER A 5 -10.18 -32.96 17.54
CA SER A 5 -10.71 -34.31 17.46
C SER A 5 -11.12 -34.62 16.02
N LYS A 6 -10.72 -35.81 15.56
CA LYS A 6 -11.02 -36.45 14.28
C LYS A 6 -12.52 -36.42 13.96
N VAL A 7 -12.86 -36.04 12.73
CA VAL A 7 -14.16 -36.37 12.11
C VAL A 7 -13.89 -37.38 11.02
N SER A 8 -14.31 -38.63 11.26
CA SER A 8 -14.39 -39.71 10.29
C SER A 8 -15.68 -39.58 9.48
N ILE A 9 -15.58 -39.46 8.17
CA ILE A 9 -16.73 -39.48 7.27
C ILE A 9 -16.91 -40.93 6.78
N GLN A 10 -18.00 -41.56 7.20
CA GLN A 10 -18.53 -42.80 6.63
C GLN A 10 -19.23 -42.48 5.31
N ILE A 11 -18.90 -43.21 4.25
CA ILE A 11 -19.62 -43.20 2.96
C ILE A 11 -20.57 -44.40 2.98
N PRO A 12 -21.86 -44.26 2.63
CA PRO A 12 -22.77 -45.40 2.56
C PRO A 12 -22.51 -46.26 1.32
N GLU A 13 -22.61 -47.57 1.51
CA GLU A 13 -22.68 -48.57 0.46
C GLU A 13 -23.96 -48.41 -0.38
N ASN A 14 -23.79 -48.59 -1.69
CA ASN A 14 -24.77 -48.86 -2.75
C ASN A 14 -24.89 -47.75 -3.80
N ILE A 15 -24.23 -47.99 -4.94
CA ILE A 15 -24.83 -48.08 -6.28
C ILE A 15 -23.74 -48.72 -7.16
N GLN A 16 -23.81 -50.04 -7.33
CA GLN A 16 -23.40 -50.67 -8.58
C GLN A 16 -24.57 -50.50 -9.55
N VAL A 17 -24.28 -50.12 -10.78
CA VAL A 17 -24.78 -50.74 -12.03
C VAL A 17 -24.36 -49.88 -13.23
N LEU A 18 -23.79 -50.56 -14.24
CA LEU A 18 -23.51 -50.13 -15.62
C LEU A 18 -22.29 -49.21 -15.88
N LEU A 19 -21.10 -49.81 -15.90
CA LEU A 19 -20.07 -49.46 -16.89
C LEU A 19 -19.53 -50.76 -17.53
N PRO A 20 -19.46 -50.85 -18.87
CA PRO A 20 -18.97 -52.03 -19.55
C PRO A 20 -17.46 -52.20 -19.30
N GLN A 21 -17.07 -53.42 -18.96
CA GLN A 21 -15.69 -53.87 -19.00
C GLN A 21 -15.21 -53.85 -20.46
N GLY A 22 -14.17 -53.09 -20.77
CA GLY A 22 -13.45 -53.22 -22.03
C GLY A 22 -12.70 -51.97 -22.47
N LEU A 23 -11.38 -52.12 -22.57
CA LEU A 23 -10.44 -51.30 -23.36
C LEU A 23 -10.09 -49.92 -22.81
N LEU A 24 -9.13 -49.90 -21.88
CA LEU A 24 -8.01 -48.97 -21.90
C LEU A 24 -6.86 -49.68 -21.19
N ASP A 25 -6.09 -50.45 -21.97
CA ASP A 25 -4.88 -51.10 -21.49
C ASP A 25 -3.97 -50.05 -20.83
N LYS A 26 -3.38 -50.41 -19.67
CA LYS A 26 -2.44 -49.54 -18.94
C LYS A 26 -1.22 -49.13 -19.79
N GLU A 27 -0.97 -49.79 -20.91
CA GLU A 27 0.05 -49.42 -21.90
C GLU A 27 -0.41 -48.34 -22.89
N MET A 28 -1.71 -48.09 -23.03
CA MET A 28 -2.26 -47.16 -24.02
C MET A 28 -2.21 -45.69 -23.56
N ILE A 29 -2.21 -45.45 -22.24
CA ILE A 29 -2.12 -44.11 -21.64
C ILE A 29 -0.78 -43.42 -21.95
N PRO A 30 0.40 -44.06 -21.77
CA PRO A 30 1.66 -43.45 -22.17
C PRO A 30 1.77 -43.28 -23.70
N VAL A 31 1.19 -44.18 -24.50
CA VAL A 31 1.20 -44.06 -25.97
C VAL A 31 0.32 -42.91 -26.45
N LEU A 32 -0.87 -42.72 -25.87
CA LEU A 32 -1.74 -41.57 -26.14
C LEU A 32 -1.09 -40.25 -25.69
N GLY A 33 -0.43 -40.23 -24.54
CA GLY A 33 0.33 -39.07 -24.06
C GLY A 33 1.51 -38.71 -24.99
N MET A 34 2.27 -39.72 -25.44
CA MET A 34 3.38 -39.55 -26.39
C MET A 34 2.90 -39.10 -27.78
N SER A 35 1.76 -39.61 -28.24
CA SER A 35 1.16 -39.23 -29.52
C SER A 35 0.63 -37.80 -29.50
N LEU A 36 0.01 -37.38 -28.39
CA LEU A 36 -0.44 -36.00 -28.19
C LEU A 36 0.75 -35.04 -28.10
N LEU A 37 1.82 -35.43 -27.41
CA LEU A 37 3.07 -34.66 -27.34
C LEU A 37 3.72 -34.54 -28.72
N ALA A 38 3.78 -35.64 -29.50
CA ALA A 38 4.30 -35.63 -30.86
C ALA A 38 3.48 -34.74 -31.80
N LEU A 39 2.15 -34.72 -31.65
CA LEU A 39 1.25 -33.86 -32.41
C LEU A 39 1.43 -32.38 -32.04
N ILE A 40 1.61 -32.07 -30.76
CA ILE A 40 1.94 -30.71 -30.27
C ILE A 40 3.30 -30.25 -30.81
N VAL A 41 4.31 -31.12 -30.79
CA VAL A 41 5.64 -30.83 -31.33
C VAL A 41 5.57 -30.64 -32.84
N ALA A 42 4.85 -31.49 -33.58
CA ALA A 42 4.70 -31.38 -35.03
C ALA A 42 3.96 -30.10 -35.44
N THR A 43 2.85 -29.76 -34.76
CA THR A 43 2.10 -28.51 -35.01
C THR A 43 2.92 -27.27 -34.64
N ALA A 44 3.72 -27.33 -33.59
CA ALA A 44 4.65 -26.26 -33.24
C ALA A 44 5.77 -26.11 -34.30
N VAL A 45 6.39 -27.20 -34.74
CA VAL A 45 7.41 -27.19 -35.80
C VAL A 45 6.85 -26.63 -37.10
N ILE A 46 5.65 -27.04 -37.52
CA ILE A 46 4.97 -26.49 -38.70
C ILE A 46 4.68 -24.99 -38.50
N GLY A 47 4.18 -24.58 -37.34
CA GLY A 47 3.96 -23.16 -37.00
C GLY A 47 5.26 -22.31 -37.00
N SER A 48 6.41 -22.92 -36.72
CA SER A 48 7.73 -22.26 -36.76
C SER A 48 8.21 -21.94 -38.17
N VAL A 49 7.74 -22.69 -39.18
CA VAL A 49 8.08 -22.47 -40.58
C VAL A 49 7.33 -21.26 -41.16
N PHE A 50 6.11 -21.00 -40.67
CA PHE A 50 5.22 -19.97 -41.23
C PHE A 50 5.09 -18.69 -40.39
N ASN A 51 5.58 -18.65 -39.14
CA ASN A 51 5.46 -17.47 -38.27
C ASN A 51 6.75 -17.20 -37.47
N ALA A 52 7.36 -16.02 -37.70
CA ALA A 52 8.58 -15.57 -37.02
C ALA A 52 8.44 -15.50 -35.48
N ARG A 53 7.24 -15.19 -34.95
CA ARG A 53 6.97 -15.22 -33.50
C ARG A 53 6.95 -16.65 -32.97
N CYS A 54 6.31 -17.59 -33.67
CA CYS A 54 6.31 -19.01 -33.29
C CYS A 54 7.73 -19.60 -33.33
N LYS A 55 8.52 -19.27 -34.36
CA LYS A 55 9.93 -19.65 -34.45
C LYS A 55 10.75 -19.13 -33.27
N THR A 56 10.54 -17.88 -32.87
CA THR A 56 11.23 -17.28 -31.72
C THR A 56 10.83 -17.94 -30.40
N VAL A 57 9.53 -18.21 -30.20
CA VAL A 57 9.02 -18.93 -29.03
C VAL A 57 9.53 -20.37 -29.00
N LEU A 58 9.64 -21.05 -30.13
CA LEU A 58 10.17 -22.42 -30.20
C LEU A 58 11.67 -22.49 -30.04
N MET A 59 12.41 -21.52 -30.57
CA MET A 59 13.85 -21.38 -30.27
C MET A 59 14.06 -21.07 -28.79
N PHE A 60 13.19 -20.25 -28.18
CA PHE A 60 13.20 -20.00 -26.75
C PHE A 60 12.88 -21.28 -25.95
N CYS A 61 11.81 -21.99 -26.28
CA CYS A 61 11.47 -23.27 -25.65
C CYS A 61 12.58 -24.30 -25.85
N TRP A 62 13.17 -24.40 -27.04
CA TRP A 62 14.29 -25.29 -27.31
C TRP A 62 15.51 -24.90 -26.48
N ASN A 63 15.94 -23.64 -26.52
CA ASN A 63 17.15 -23.19 -25.84
C ASN A 63 17.02 -23.17 -24.32
N CYS A 64 15.85 -22.81 -23.77
CA CYS A 64 15.64 -22.72 -22.34
C CYS A 64 15.08 -24.01 -21.73
N PHE A 65 14.28 -24.80 -22.47
CA PHE A 65 13.57 -25.96 -21.91
C PHE A 65 14.07 -27.33 -22.36
N VAL A 66 14.83 -27.44 -23.45
CA VAL A 66 15.24 -28.73 -24.01
C VAL A 66 16.76 -28.87 -24.08
N LYS A 67 17.43 -27.90 -24.70
CA LYS A 67 18.89 -27.84 -24.86
C LYS A 67 19.68 -28.00 -23.55
N PRO A 68 19.27 -27.44 -22.39
CA PRO A 68 20.03 -27.55 -21.15
C PRO A 68 20.08 -28.98 -20.58
N PHE A 69 19.10 -29.83 -20.96
CA PHE A 69 19.00 -31.22 -20.52
C PHE A 69 19.49 -32.23 -21.56
N MET A 70 19.93 -31.77 -22.73
CA MET A 70 20.54 -32.64 -23.74
C MET A 70 22.05 -32.78 -23.47
N PRO A 71 22.61 -34.00 -23.61
CA PRO A 71 24.05 -34.22 -23.50
C PRO A 71 24.73 -33.59 -24.72
N SER A 72 24.99 -32.29 -24.68
CA SER A 72 25.84 -31.64 -25.68
C SER A 72 27.28 -32.04 -25.40
N SER A 73 27.87 -32.72 -26.38
CA SER A 73 29.24 -33.20 -26.44
C SER A 73 30.24 -32.05 -26.40
N VAL A 74 30.46 -31.47 -25.22
CA VAL A 74 31.58 -30.57 -24.99
C VAL A 74 32.25 -30.97 -23.68
N ARG A 75 33.16 -31.95 -23.77
CA ARG A 75 34.32 -32.01 -22.88
C ARG A 75 35.06 -30.68 -23.05
N ARG A 76 34.88 -29.70 -22.15
CA ARG A 76 35.77 -28.53 -22.07
C ARG A 76 36.23 -28.29 -20.64
N SER A 77 37.55 -28.11 -20.57
CA SER A 77 38.44 -27.80 -19.46
C SER A 77 37.80 -27.15 -18.23
N ARG A 78 38.19 -27.66 -17.07
CA ARG A 78 37.86 -27.18 -15.72
C ARG A 78 38.53 -25.83 -15.35
N SER A 79 39.13 -25.09 -16.30
CA SER A 79 39.85 -23.84 -16.00
C SER A 79 39.68 -22.67 -17.01
N ALA A 80 38.66 -22.66 -17.87
CA ALA A 80 38.43 -21.54 -18.79
C ALA A 80 37.73 -20.37 -18.09
N ALA A 81 38.29 -19.15 -18.21
CA ALA A 81 37.80 -17.91 -17.59
C ALA A 81 36.29 -17.70 -17.85
N GLN A 82 35.54 -17.30 -16.81
CA GLN A 82 34.09 -17.07 -16.83
C GLN A 82 33.58 -16.36 -18.09
N GLN A 83 34.37 -15.41 -18.61
CA GLN A 83 34.13 -14.69 -19.86
C GLN A 83 33.97 -15.61 -21.09
N GLN A 84 34.83 -16.62 -21.27
CA GLN A 84 34.78 -17.54 -22.41
C GLN A 84 33.52 -18.44 -22.38
N ALA A 85 33.05 -18.78 -21.17
CA ALA A 85 31.83 -19.56 -21.01
C ALA A 85 30.56 -18.72 -21.28
N LEU A 86 30.54 -17.46 -20.84
CA LEU A 86 29.46 -16.51 -21.14
C LEU A 86 29.41 -16.18 -22.63
N GLU A 87 30.57 -15.93 -23.25
CA GLU A 87 30.63 -15.58 -24.68
C GLU A 87 30.13 -16.72 -25.57
N ALA A 88 30.56 -17.97 -25.32
CA ALA A 88 30.07 -19.13 -26.06
C ALA A 88 28.55 -19.34 -25.94
N PHE A 89 27.94 -18.87 -24.85
CA PHE A 89 26.50 -18.92 -24.65
C PHE A 89 25.77 -17.80 -25.42
N TYR A 90 26.29 -16.57 -25.40
CA TYR A 90 25.65 -15.40 -25.99
C TYR A 90 25.90 -15.20 -27.49
N GLU A 91 27.04 -15.64 -28.02
CA GLU A 91 27.39 -15.52 -29.44
C GLU A 91 26.28 -16.09 -30.35
N THR A 92 25.68 -17.21 -29.95
CA THR A 92 24.59 -17.86 -30.70
C THR A 92 23.20 -17.24 -30.51
N GLN A 93 23.05 -16.33 -29.52
CA GLN A 93 21.75 -15.80 -29.08
C GLN A 93 21.64 -14.28 -29.14
N ALA A 94 22.74 -13.55 -29.38
CA ALA A 94 22.80 -12.10 -29.32
C ALA A 94 21.71 -11.40 -30.16
N LYS A 95 21.40 -11.93 -31.36
CA LYS A 95 20.38 -11.36 -32.27
C LYS A 95 18.93 -11.55 -31.82
N ILE A 96 18.64 -12.53 -30.96
CA ILE A 96 17.28 -12.81 -30.43
C ILE A 96 17.18 -12.51 -28.93
N TYR A 97 18.24 -11.95 -28.36
CA TYR A 97 18.43 -11.78 -26.93
C TYR A 97 17.30 -10.97 -26.30
N ASP A 98 16.95 -9.84 -26.90
CA ASP A 98 15.96 -8.93 -26.31
C ASP A 98 14.55 -9.50 -26.34
N THR A 99 14.16 -10.16 -27.43
CA THR A 99 12.82 -10.75 -27.58
C THR A 99 12.62 -11.92 -26.62
N THR A 100 13.66 -12.74 -26.42
CA THR A 100 13.60 -13.88 -25.50
C THR A 100 13.66 -13.43 -24.03
N ARG A 101 14.56 -12.51 -23.69
CA ARG A 101 14.76 -12.03 -22.31
C ARG A 101 13.65 -11.10 -21.81
N SER A 102 13.01 -10.31 -22.67
CA SER A 102 11.84 -9.47 -22.30
C SER A 102 10.59 -10.31 -22.02
N THR A 103 10.55 -11.52 -22.58
CA THR A 103 9.51 -12.50 -22.29
C THR A 103 9.79 -13.20 -20.95
N LEU A 104 11.06 -13.47 -20.63
CA LEU A 104 11.49 -14.16 -19.40
C LEU A 104 11.42 -13.26 -18.15
N LEU A 105 12.17 -12.15 -18.11
CA LEU A 105 12.17 -11.22 -16.98
C LEU A 105 11.27 -10.01 -17.27
N LYS A 106 10.20 -9.90 -16.50
CA LYS A 106 9.28 -8.74 -16.51
C LYS A 106 9.76 -7.67 -15.53
N GLY A 107 9.20 -6.47 -15.62
CA GLY A 107 9.45 -5.39 -14.66
C GLY A 107 10.67 -4.51 -14.92
N ARG A 108 11.46 -4.76 -15.99
CA ARG A 108 12.60 -3.90 -16.35
C ARG A 108 12.18 -2.45 -16.58
N GLU A 109 11.19 -2.20 -17.42
CA GLU A 109 10.66 -0.84 -17.61
C GLU A 109 10.12 -0.20 -16.34
N ASP A 110 9.37 -0.97 -15.52
CA ASP A 110 8.82 -0.47 -14.26
C ASP A 110 9.94 -0.08 -13.28
N SER A 111 11.03 -0.85 -13.26
CA SER A 111 12.21 -0.56 -12.45
C SER A 111 12.92 0.73 -12.87
N LEU A 112 12.99 1.01 -14.18
CA LEU A 112 13.55 2.26 -14.71
C LEU A 112 12.65 3.45 -14.37
N LYS A 113 11.33 3.33 -14.60
CA LYS A 113 10.34 4.35 -14.22
C LYS A 113 10.39 4.66 -12.73
N LEU A 114 10.53 3.63 -11.89
CA LEU A 114 10.63 3.75 -10.44
C LEU A 114 11.93 4.43 -10.00
N ALA A 115 13.06 4.08 -10.62
CA ALA A 115 14.34 4.72 -10.32
C ALA A 115 14.30 6.22 -10.66
N ILE A 116 13.83 6.58 -11.86
CA ILE A 116 13.73 7.98 -12.28
C ILE A 116 12.80 8.79 -11.38
N SER A 117 11.67 8.23 -10.94
CA SER A 117 10.73 8.96 -10.07
C SER A 117 11.31 9.30 -8.69
N HIS A 118 12.40 8.63 -8.26
CA HIS A 118 13.06 8.86 -6.98
C HIS A 118 14.37 9.65 -7.06
N LEU A 119 14.86 9.98 -8.26
CA LEU A 119 16.08 10.78 -8.39
C LEU A 119 15.86 12.19 -7.84
N SER A 120 16.79 12.67 -7.01
CA SER A 120 16.75 14.01 -6.42
C SER A 120 17.10 15.11 -7.41
N LYS A 121 17.96 14.80 -8.39
CA LYS A 121 18.35 15.70 -9.47
C LYS A 121 17.94 15.13 -10.82
N THR A 122 17.67 16.02 -11.77
CA THR A 122 17.19 15.65 -13.11
C THR A 122 18.20 15.93 -14.21
N LYS A 123 19.34 16.54 -13.93
CA LYS A 123 20.37 16.88 -14.94
C LYS A 123 21.75 16.49 -14.45
N ASN A 124 22.68 16.36 -15.40
CA ASN A 124 24.08 16.01 -15.15
C ASN A 124 24.22 14.71 -14.35
N LEU A 125 23.36 13.74 -14.65
CA LEU A 125 23.35 12.43 -14.02
C LEU A 125 24.44 11.53 -14.61
N VAL A 126 25.06 10.71 -13.77
CA VAL A 126 25.94 9.61 -14.20
C VAL A 126 25.24 8.28 -13.90
N TRP A 127 25.04 7.46 -14.93
CA TRP A 127 24.40 6.14 -14.79
C TRP A 127 25.37 5.02 -15.15
N VAL A 128 25.40 3.97 -14.35
CA VAL A 128 26.08 2.71 -14.64
C VAL A 128 25.07 1.56 -14.70
N ASP A 129 24.95 0.88 -15.83
CA ASP A 129 24.17 -0.35 -16.00
C ASP A 129 25.11 -1.57 -15.98
N VAL A 130 25.07 -2.32 -14.88
CA VAL A 130 25.97 -3.45 -14.62
C VAL A 130 25.35 -4.74 -15.16
N GLY A 131 26.05 -5.39 -16.09
CA GLY A 131 25.54 -6.48 -16.92
C GLY A 131 24.48 -5.99 -17.91
N GLY A 132 24.67 -4.80 -18.50
CA GLY A 132 23.67 -4.16 -19.36
C GLY A 132 23.49 -4.81 -20.75
N GLY A 133 24.32 -5.79 -21.09
CA GLY A 133 24.17 -6.63 -22.28
C GLY A 133 24.07 -5.83 -23.59
N THR A 134 22.96 -6.02 -24.30
CA THR A 134 22.65 -5.39 -25.60
C THR A 134 22.28 -3.91 -25.51
N GLY A 135 22.26 -3.33 -24.31
CA GLY A 135 21.86 -1.94 -24.14
C GLY A 135 20.37 -1.68 -24.11
N PHE A 136 19.55 -2.73 -23.97
CA PHE A 136 18.09 -2.62 -23.99
C PHE A 136 17.55 -1.60 -22.97
N ASN A 137 18.08 -1.58 -21.74
CA ASN A 137 17.63 -0.65 -20.71
C ASN A 137 17.87 0.81 -21.11
N ILE A 138 18.94 1.10 -21.84
CA ILE A 138 19.28 2.45 -22.29
C ILE A 138 18.24 2.93 -23.30
N GLU A 139 17.90 2.10 -24.29
CA GLU A 139 16.83 2.41 -25.26
C GLU A 139 15.49 2.66 -24.56
N GLN A 140 15.12 1.78 -23.63
CA GLN A 140 13.88 1.95 -22.87
C GLN A 140 13.89 3.21 -22.01
N MET A 141 15.01 3.50 -21.35
CA MET A 141 15.15 4.70 -20.54
C MET A 141 15.03 5.97 -21.38
N ASP A 142 15.61 6.01 -22.58
CA ASP A 142 15.51 7.19 -23.46
C ASP A 142 14.07 7.53 -23.83
N SER A 143 13.23 6.51 -24.04
CA SER A 143 11.79 6.70 -24.29
C SER A 143 11.03 7.27 -23.08
N ILE A 144 11.53 7.03 -21.86
CA ILE A 144 10.91 7.46 -20.61
C ILE A 144 11.46 8.81 -20.15
N PHE A 145 12.76 9.01 -20.30
CA PHE A 145 13.54 10.12 -19.75
C PHE A 145 14.74 10.42 -20.67
N PRO A 146 14.59 11.38 -21.62
CA PRO A 146 15.52 11.59 -22.73
C PRO A 146 16.99 11.73 -22.29
N LEU A 147 17.84 10.79 -22.70
CA LEU A 147 19.14 10.57 -22.07
C LEU A 147 20.09 11.74 -22.29
N MET A 148 20.18 12.24 -23.52
CA MET A 148 21.04 13.37 -23.90
C MET A 148 20.72 14.67 -23.16
N LYS A 149 19.50 14.81 -22.64
CA LYS A 149 19.06 16.01 -21.90
C LYS A 149 19.39 15.92 -20.41
N HIS A 150 19.46 14.71 -19.86
CA HIS A 150 19.42 14.48 -18.43
C HIS A 150 20.70 13.82 -17.89
N PHE A 151 21.35 12.95 -18.68
CA PHE A 151 22.56 12.25 -18.30
C PHE A 151 23.80 12.90 -18.93
N LYS A 152 24.80 13.15 -18.09
CA LYS A 152 26.13 13.57 -18.51
C LYS A 152 26.89 12.41 -19.15
N ALA A 153 26.77 11.22 -18.56
CA ALA A 153 27.41 10.01 -19.06
C ALA A 153 26.66 8.76 -18.59
N ILE A 154 26.66 7.74 -19.44
CA ILE A 154 26.04 6.45 -19.20
C ILE A 154 27.07 5.37 -19.52
N TYR A 155 27.27 4.44 -18.60
CA TYR A 155 28.25 3.36 -18.73
C TYR A 155 27.53 2.03 -18.71
N ILE A 156 27.79 1.21 -19.72
CA ILE A 156 27.33 -0.17 -19.77
C ILE A 156 28.52 -1.06 -19.53
N VAL A 157 28.43 -1.86 -18.48
CA VAL A 157 29.50 -2.78 -18.09
C VAL A 157 29.03 -4.19 -18.40
N ASP A 158 29.74 -4.90 -19.28
CA ASP A 158 29.44 -6.30 -19.59
C ASP A 158 30.72 -7.10 -19.86
N LEU A 159 30.67 -8.42 -19.66
CA LEU A 159 31.77 -9.33 -19.94
C LEU A 159 31.74 -9.87 -21.37
N SER A 160 30.63 -9.72 -22.11
CA SER A 160 30.48 -10.25 -23.47
C SER A 160 30.78 -9.19 -24.56
N PRO A 161 31.84 -9.38 -25.36
CA PRO A 161 32.09 -8.55 -26.54
C PRO A 161 30.93 -8.57 -27.56
N SER A 162 30.30 -9.72 -27.76
CA SER A 162 29.17 -9.87 -28.69
C SER A 162 27.97 -8.99 -28.28
N LEU A 163 27.60 -8.99 -27.00
CA LEU A 163 26.49 -8.15 -26.52
C LEU A 163 26.82 -6.66 -26.61
N LEU A 164 28.05 -6.27 -26.27
CA LEU A 164 28.49 -4.87 -26.37
C LEU A 164 28.58 -4.37 -27.80
N THR A 165 28.80 -5.25 -28.77
CA THR A 165 28.74 -4.90 -30.20
C THR A 165 27.33 -4.50 -30.59
N VAL A 166 26.33 -5.32 -30.22
CA VAL A 166 24.91 -4.99 -30.43
C VAL A 166 24.52 -3.69 -29.72
N ALA A 167 25.04 -3.46 -28.51
CA ALA A 167 24.79 -2.23 -27.77
C ALA A 167 25.33 -1.00 -28.50
N LYS A 168 26.57 -1.05 -29.02
CA LYS A 168 27.16 0.04 -29.80
C LYS A 168 26.34 0.36 -31.05
N GLU A 169 26.00 -0.66 -31.84
CA GLU A 169 25.17 -0.50 -33.05
C GLU A 169 23.82 0.16 -32.72
N ARG A 170 23.20 -0.22 -31.59
CA ARG A 170 21.96 0.37 -31.09
C ARG A 170 22.12 1.85 -30.76
N PHE A 171 23.18 2.23 -30.04
CA PHE A 171 23.39 3.61 -29.64
C PHE A 171 23.76 4.51 -30.82
N ASP A 172 24.54 3.99 -31.76
CA ASP A 172 24.85 4.67 -33.02
C ASP A 172 23.58 4.93 -33.82
N ALA A 173 22.68 3.94 -33.91
CA ALA A 173 21.39 4.09 -34.58
C ALA A 173 20.45 5.10 -33.88
N MET A 174 20.56 5.24 -32.56
CA MET A 174 19.81 6.23 -31.76
C MET A 174 20.49 7.60 -31.71
N GLY A 175 21.73 7.75 -32.20
CA GLY A 175 22.51 8.99 -32.12
C GLY A 175 22.94 9.36 -30.69
N LEU A 176 23.06 8.39 -29.78
CA LEU A 176 23.46 8.62 -28.39
C LEU A 176 24.99 8.73 -28.29
N THR A 177 25.48 9.92 -27.90
CA THR A 177 26.93 10.21 -27.85
C THR A 177 27.51 10.20 -26.43
N ASN A 178 26.66 10.16 -25.40
CA ASN A 178 27.03 10.14 -23.99
C ASN A 178 26.97 8.73 -23.36
N VAL A 179 26.91 7.68 -24.19
CA VAL A 179 26.85 6.27 -23.75
C VAL A 179 28.17 5.57 -24.06
N HIS A 180 28.72 4.84 -23.09
CA HIS A 180 30.01 4.20 -23.16
C HIS A 180 29.91 2.70 -22.85
N CYS A 181 30.27 1.85 -23.81
CA CYS A 181 30.34 0.40 -23.63
C CYS A 181 31.71 -0.01 -23.07
N LEU A 182 31.72 -0.61 -21.87
CA LEU A 182 32.90 -1.09 -21.17
C LEU A 182 32.90 -2.62 -21.12
N LEU A 183 33.87 -3.24 -21.81
CA LEU A 183 34.16 -4.67 -21.67
C LEU A 183 34.97 -4.87 -20.38
N ALA A 184 34.29 -5.12 -19.27
CA ALA A 184 34.92 -5.18 -17.95
C ALA A 184 34.15 -6.08 -16.98
N ASP A 185 34.86 -6.53 -15.94
CA ASP A 185 34.27 -7.29 -14.84
C ASP A 185 33.52 -6.36 -13.88
N ALA A 186 32.32 -6.77 -13.46
CA ALA A 186 31.44 -6.03 -12.56
C ALA A 186 32.09 -5.70 -11.20
N CYS A 187 33.12 -6.44 -10.79
CA CYS A 187 33.81 -6.27 -9.51
C CYS A 187 34.98 -5.27 -9.56
N THR A 188 35.44 -4.86 -10.76
CA THR A 188 36.71 -4.12 -10.89
C THR A 188 36.70 -2.96 -11.88
N PHE A 189 35.62 -2.74 -12.63
CA PHE A 189 35.56 -1.66 -13.61
C PHE A 189 35.73 -0.28 -12.98
N THR A 190 36.23 0.70 -13.75
CA THR A 190 36.35 2.09 -13.31
C THR A 190 35.69 3.03 -14.30
N ILE A 191 35.15 4.15 -13.82
CA ILE A 191 34.61 5.23 -14.66
C ILE A 191 35.39 6.53 -14.39
N PRO A 192 35.45 7.49 -15.35
CA PRO A 192 36.14 8.77 -15.18
C PRO A 192 35.35 9.77 -14.30
N TYR A 193 34.60 9.26 -13.33
CA TYR A 193 33.80 10.01 -12.37
C TYR A 193 34.02 9.41 -10.98
N SER A 194 34.00 10.26 -9.96
CA SER A 194 34.17 9.82 -8.56
C SER A 194 33.02 8.91 -8.08
N SER A 195 31.83 9.08 -8.66
CA SER A 195 30.62 8.37 -8.25
C SER A 195 29.55 8.37 -9.34
N ALA A 196 28.61 7.43 -9.25
CA ALA A 196 27.42 7.33 -10.09
C ALA A 196 26.14 7.71 -9.30
N ASP A 197 25.23 8.40 -9.97
CA ASP A 197 23.93 8.80 -9.39
C ASP A 197 22.87 7.69 -9.48
N LEU A 198 23.01 6.84 -10.50
CA LEU A 198 22.17 5.67 -10.70
C LEU A 198 23.07 4.48 -11.02
N ILE A 199 22.84 3.37 -10.31
CA ILE A 199 23.44 2.07 -10.64
C ILE A 199 22.30 1.08 -10.85
N THR A 200 22.31 0.32 -11.94
CA THR A 200 21.29 -0.68 -12.24
C THR A 200 21.87 -2.09 -12.38
N PHE A 201 21.14 -3.07 -11.84
CA PHE A 201 21.37 -4.49 -12.05
C PHE A 201 20.09 -5.09 -12.63
N SER A 202 20.06 -5.33 -13.94
CA SER A 202 18.86 -5.84 -14.63
C SER A 202 19.13 -7.20 -15.23
N TYR A 203 18.66 -8.25 -14.58
CA TYR A 203 18.99 -9.65 -14.91
C TYR A 203 20.49 -9.92 -15.02
N SER A 204 21.27 -9.40 -14.07
CA SER A 204 22.73 -9.57 -14.06
C SER A 204 23.23 -10.22 -12.78
N LEU A 205 22.64 -9.91 -11.62
CA LEU A 205 23.12 -10.38 -10.33
C LEU A 205 22.97 -11.91 -10.17
N SER A 206 21.89 -12.49 -10.71
CA SER A 206 21.70 -13.95 -10.79
C SER A 206 22.72 -14.67 -11.69
N MET A 207 23.44 -13.93 -12.53
CA MET A 207 24.49 -14.46 -13.42
C MET A 207 25.91 -14.21 -12.92
N ILE A 208 26.10 -13.33 -11.93
CA ILE A 208 27.42 -13.03 -11.35
C ILE A 208 27.68 -14.02 -10.21
N PRO A 209 28.71 -14.88 -10.30
CA PRO A 209 29.08 -15.78 -9.20
C PRO A 209 29.63 -15.02 -7.98
N THR A 210 30.48 -14.02 -8.22
CA THR A 210 31.10 -13.14 -7.20
C THR A 210 30.22 -11.95 -6.84
N PHE A 211 28.90 -12.17 -6.69
CA PHE A 211 27.92 -11.10 -6.54
C PHE A 211 28.17 -10.21 -5.31
N HIS A 212 28.77 -10.75 -4.24
CA HIS A 212 29.20 -9.97 -3.08
C HIS A 212 30.17 -8.85 -3.49
N SER A 213 31.23 -9.19 -4.22
CA SER A 213 32.23 -8.23 -4.69
C SER A 213 31.66 -7.24 -5.70
N ALA A 214 30.75 -7.66 -6.57
CA ALA A 214 30.04 -6.75 -7.48
C ALA A 214 29.18 -5.72 -6.73
N ILE A 215 28.49 -6.16 -5.66
CA ILE A 215 27.68 -5.29 -4.79
C ILE A 215 28.59 -4.36 -3.94
N ASP A 216 29.72 -4.86 -3.44
CA ASP A 216 30.75 -4.07 -2.75
C ASP A 216 31.28 -2.96 -3.62
N HIS A 217 31.65 -3.29 -4.86
CA HIS A 217 32.14 -2.33 -5.82
C HIS A 217 31.07 -1.28 -6.20
N ALA A 218 29.84 -1.72 -6.45
CA ALA A 218 28.73 -0.82 -6.71
C ALA A 218 28.48 0.15 -5.54
N ALA A 219 28.59 -0.32 -4.30
CA ALA A 219 28.44 0.52 -3.12
C ALA A 219 29.55 1.58 -2.99
N LEU A 220 30.79 1.24 -3.36
CA LEU A 220 31.91 2.20 -3.39
C LEU A 220 31.71 3.28 -4.45
N LEU A 221 31.10 2.93 -5.58
CA LEU A 221 30.86 3.85 -6.69
C LEU A 221 29.58 4.68 -6.53
N LEU A 222 28.63 4.27 -5.69
CA LEU A 222 27.36 4.96 -5.54
C LEU A 222 27.55 6.33 -4.88
N HIS A 223 27.01 7.38 -5.50
CA HIS A 223 26.95 8.70 -4.90
C HIS A 223 26.11 8.66 -3.62
N LYS A 224 26.41 9.48 -2.60
CA LYS A 224 25.69 9.47 -1.31
C LYS A 224 24.19 9.71 -1.42
N GLU A 225 23.78 10.54 -2.39
CA GLU A 225 22.37 10.78 -2.75
C GLU A 225 21.89 9.94 -3.94
N GLY A 226 22.72 9.02 -4.42
CA GLY A 226 22.44 8.15 -5.55
C GLY A 226 21.46 7.03 -5.21
N LEU A 227 21.00 6.38 -6.28
CA LEU A 227 20.09 5.23 -6.20
C LEU A 227 20.72 4.01 -6.85
N ILE A 228 20.41 2.84 -6.29
CA ILE A 228 20.70 1.56 -6.90
C ILE A 228 19.39 0.81 -7.14
N CYS A 229 19.18 0.32 -8.36
CA CYS A 229 17.96 -0.40 -8.73
C CYS A 229 18.32 -1.80 -9.23
N CYS A 230 17.64 -2.81 -8.72
CA CYS A 230 17.82 -4.20 -9.12
C CYS A 230 16.49 -4.82 -9.53
N VAL A 231 16.47 -5.43 -10.71
CA VAL A 231 15.37 -6.28 -11.17
C VAL A 231 15.94 -7.63 -11.57
N ASP A 232 15.58 -8.66 -10.81
CA ASP A 232 16.15 -10.00 -10.98
C ASP A 232 15.19 -11.08 -10.45
N PHE A 233 15.54 -12.34 -10.68
CA PHE A 233 14.79 -13.50 -10.20
C PHE A 233 14.96 -13.70 -8.69
N GLY A 234 13.87 -14.07 -8.03
CA GLY A 234 13.84 -14.25 -6.57
C GLY A 234 13.45 -15.67 -6.18
N VAL A 235 13.99 -16.17 -5.07
CA VAL A 235 13.60 -17.46 -4.46
C VAL A 235 13.51 -17.34 -2.92
N GLN A 236 13.12 -16.17 -2.43
CA GLN A 236 12.98 -15.89 -1.01
C GLN A 236 11.95 -16.82 -0.35
N SER A 237 12.26 -17.21 0.88
CA SER A 237 11.35 -17.90 1.79
C SER A 237 11.04 -17.02 2.99
N GLU A 238 10.02 -17.38 3.74
CA GLU A 238 9.72 -16.71 5.01
C GLU A 238 10.91 -16.85 5.97
N VAL A 239 11.47 -18.05 6.09
CA VAL A 239 12.60 -18.37 6.98
C VAL A 239 13.84 -17.52 6.67
N THR A 240 14.14 -17.30 5.39
CA THR A 240 15.29 -16.46 4.97
C THR A 240 15.09 -14.97 5.24
N THR A 241 13.86 -14.54 5.53
CA THR A 241 13.54 -13.13 5.79
C THR A 241 13.45 -12.81 7.29
N ILE A 242 13.36 -13.83 8.16
CA ILE A 242 13.25 -13.65 9.61
C ILE A 242 14.45 -12.82 10.13
N GLY A 243 14.14 -11.79 10.92
CA GLY A 243 15.15 -10.88 11.50
C GLY A 243 15.55 -9.68 10.65
N ARG A 244 15.04 -9.56 9.41
CA ARG A 244 15.31 -8.42 8.49
C ARG A 244 14.07 -7.63 8.09
N VAL A 245 12.92 -7.97 8.67
CA VAL A 245 11.59 -7.50 8.28
C VAL A 245 11.50 -5.97 8.21
N ASN A 246 12.13 -5.29 9.16
CA ASN A 246 12.13 -3.84 9.20
C ASN A 246 13.02 -3.19 8.11
N THR A 247 14.04 -3.88 7.56
CA THR A 247 14.93 -3.35 6.50
C THR A 247 14.46 -3.63 5.08
N VAL A 248 13.62 -4.66 4.86
CA VAL A 248 13.24 -5.11 3.50
C VAL A 248 12.14 -4.29 2.84
N GLY A 249 11.46 -3.42 3.59
CA GLY A 249 10.44 -2.51 3.08
C GLY A 249 9.16 -3.18 2.60
N GLY A 250 8.69 -4.22 3.30
CA GLY A 250 7.42 -4.89 3.01
C GLY A 250 7.56 -6.37 2.69
N MET A 251 6.62 -7.17 3.18
CA MET A 251 6.59 -8.63 3.02
C MET A 251 5.66 -9.13 1.90
N SER A 252 4.89 -8.25 1.24
CA SER A 252 3.86 -8.66 0.28
C SER A 252 4.44 -9.43 -0.90
N GLY A 253 4.00 -10.68 -1.07
CA GLY A 253 4.45 -11.55 -2.15
C GLY A 253 5.90 -12.03 -2.04
N ARG A 254 6.60 -11.78 -0.93
CA ARG A 254 8.01 -12.13 -0.76
C ARG A 254 8.24 -13.63 -0.55
N HIS A 255 7.32 -14.30 0.15
CA HIS A 255 7.39 -15.75 0.34
C HIS A 255 7.09 -16.48 -0.97
N ILE A 256 8.05 -17.28 -1.44
CA ILE A 256 7.85 -18.15 -2.59
C ILE A 256 7.67 -19.60 -2.10
N PRO A 257 6.58 -20.28 -2.52
CA PRO A 257 6.33 -21.67 -2.17
C PRO A 257 7.51 -22.59 -2.50
N TRP A 258 7.73 -23.61 -1.67
CA TRP A 258 8.85 -24.55 -1.83
C TRP A 258 8.91 -25.19 -3.21
N ILE A 259 7.77 -25.58 -3.79
CA ILE A 259 7.69 -26.20 -5.12
C ILE A 259 8.23 -25.26 -6.21
N LEU A 260 7.81 -23.99 -6.18
CA LEU A 260 8.26 -22.99 -7.16
C LEU A 260 9.73 -22.65 -6.98
N ARG A 261 10.20 -22.51 -5.73
CA ARG A 261 11.62 -22.27 -5.46
C ARG A 261 12.50 -23.42 -5.96
N THR A 262 12.09 -24.66 -5.70
CA THR A 262 12.86 -25.85 -6.09
C THR A 262 12.87 -26.00 -7.60
N PHE A 263 11.71 -25.92 -8.24
CA PHE A 263 11.58 -26.04 -9.68
C PHE A 263 12.41 -24.97 -10.41
N TRP A 264 12.18 -23.68 -10.10
CA TRP A 264 12.87 -22.60 -10.80
C TRP A 264 14.36 -22.57 -10.50
N ARG A 265 14.79 -22.90 -9.27
CA ARG A 265 16.23 -23.00 -8.98
C ARG A 265 16.92 -24.05 -9.85
N THR A 266 16.38 -25.27 -9.89
CA THR A 266 16.93 -26.36 -10.73
C THR A 266 16.89 -25.99 -12.21
N TRP A 267 15.83 -25.32 -12.64
CA TRP A 267 15.65 -24.87 -14.01
C TRP A 267 16.75 -23.91 -14.46
N PHE A 268 16.94 -22.82 -13.72
CA PHE A 268 17.91 -21.79 -14.04
C PHE A 268 19.35 -22.28 -13.88
N GLU A 269 19.60 -23.22 -12.98
CA GLU A 269 20.92 -23.83 -12.79
C GLU A 269 21.40 -24.55 -14.06
N ALA A 270 20.48 -25.16 -14.83
CA ALA A 270 20.81 -25.78 -16.12
C ALA A 270 21.38 -24.76 -17.14
N ASP A 271 20.99 -23.49 -17.03
CA ASP A 271 21.49 -22.36 -17.82
C ASP A 271 22.62 -21.58 -17.11
N ARG A 272 23.21 -22.13 -16.03
CA ARG A 272 24.23 -21.48 -15.19
C ARG A 272 23.78 -20.15 -14.56
N VAL A 273 22.49 -19.98 -14.37
CA VAL A 273 21.90 -18.86 -13.64
C VAL A 273 21.56 -19.35 -12.24
N PHE A 274 22.07 -18.67 -11.22
CA PHE A 274 21.96 -19.15 -9.85
C PHE A 274 20.93 -18.33 -9.09
N LEU A 275 19.77 -18.95 -8.85
CA LEU A 275 18.72 -18.38 -8.01
C LEU A 275 19.04 -18.71 -6.56
N ASP A 276 19.49 -17.70 -5.81
CA ASP A 276 19.78 -17.81 -4.39
C ASP A 276 19.24 -16.58 -3.63
N PRO A 277 18.57 -16.75 -2.47
CA PRO A 277 18.09 -15.63 -1.66
C PRO A 277 19.20 -14.64 -1.27
N ALA A 278 20.43 -15.15 -1.07
CA ALA A 278 21.59 -14.38 -0.60
C ALA A 278 21.90 -13.16 -1.49
N ARG A 279 21.58 -13.21 -2.78
CA ARG A 279 21.80 -12.09 -3.72
C ARG A 279 21.04 -10.85 -3.31
N ARG A 280 19.75 -11.00 -3.08
CA ARG A 280 18.90 -9.90 -2.62
C ARG A 280 19.16 -9.56 -1.16
N ASP A 281 19.38 -10.58 -0.33
CA ASP A 281 19.66 -10.38 1.09
C ASP A 281 20.95 -9.57 1.29
N TYR A 282 21.94 -9.70 0.40
CA TYR A 282 23.15 -8.91 0.44
C TYR A 282 22.94 -7.48 -0.06
N LEU A 283 22.10 -7.26 -1.08
CA LEU A 283 21.68 -5.91 -1.47
C LEU A 283 21.03 -5.17 -0.29
N GLU A 284 20.07 -5.81 0.37
CA GLU A 284 19.32 -5.25 1.50
C GLU A 284 20.16 -5.16 2.79
N TYR A 285 21.35 -5.77 2.82
CA TYR A 285 22.34 -5.61 3.89
C TYR A 285 23.27 -4.41 3.63
N ARG A 286 23.70 -4.24 2.38
CA ARG A 286 24.68 -3.20 1.99
C ARG A 286 24.04 -1.84 1.77
N PHE A 287 22.74 -1.79 1.46
CA PHE A 287 22.02 -0.59 1.08
C PHE A 287 20.72 -0.42 1.87
N GLY A 288 20.28 0.83 2.04
CA GLY A 288 18.97 1.14 2.58
C GLY A 288 17.86 0.90 1.56
N THR A 289 16.79 0.18 1.92
CA THR A 289 15.68 -0.11 1.00
C THR A 289 14.70 1.06 0.92
N VAL A 290 14.53 1.61 -0.29
CA VAL A 290 13.56 2.68 -0.60
C VAL A 290 12.23 2.08 -1.05
N LYS A 291 12.26 1.16 -2.02
CA LYS A 291 11.08 0.47 -2.56
C LYS A 291 11.39 -0.99 -2.87
N SER A 292 10.37 -1.82 -2.75
CA SER A 292 10.46 -3.25 -3.01
C SER A 292 9.14 -3.74 -3.60
N LEU A 293 9.19 -4.61 -4.61
CA LEU A 293 8.07 -5.34 -5.19
C LEU A 293 8.47 -6.80 -5.41
N ASN A 294 7.56 -7.72 -5.11
CA ASN A 294 7.72 -9.16 -5.34
C ASN A 294 6.60 -9.64 -6.25
N LEU A 295 6.97 -10.21 -7.41
CA LEU A 295 6.05 -10.43 -8.52
C LEU A 295 6.30 -11.79 -9.17
N TYR A 296 5.34 -12.21 -9.99
CA TYR A 296 5.41 -13.45 -10.76
C TYR A 296 5.18 -13.17 -12.24
N ASN A 297 6.04 -13.70 -13.10
CA ASN A 297 5.78 -13.74 -14.52
C ASN A 297 4.78 -14.87 -14.82
N ARG A 298 3.49 -14.51 -14.85
CA ARG A 298 2.40 -15.47 -15.07
C ARG A 298 2.34 -16.05 -16.48
N THR A 299 3.00 -15.40 -17.45
CA THR A 299 3.00 -15.88 -18.84
C THR A 299 3.86 -17.12 -19.06
N LEU A 300 4.80 -17.40 -18.15
CA LEU A 300 5.75 -18.51 -18.26
C LEU A 300 5.76 -19.36 -16.98
N GLY A 301 4.59 -19.69 -16.43
CA GLY A 301 4.48 -20.62 -15.29
C GLY A 301 4.85 -20.01 -13.93
N ASP A 302 4.55 -18.73 -13.73
CA ASP A 302 4.79 -18.01 -12.48
C ASP A 302 6.28 -17.98 -12.07
N ILE A 303 7.13 -17.47 -12.97
CA ILE A 303 8.55 -17.25 -12.64
C ILE A 303 8.65 -16.11 -11.62
N PRO A 304 9.19 -16.35 -10.41
CA PRO A 304 9.31 -15.32 -9.38
C PRO A 304 10.42 -14.31 -9.72
N TYR A 305 10.10 -13.03 -9.63
CA TYR A 305 11.07 -11.94 -9.79
C TYR A 305 10.76 -10.80 -8.82
N TYR A 306 11.72 -9.91 -8.62
CA TYR A 306 11.56 -8.73 -7.79
C TYR A 306 12.03 -7.47 -8.50
N ILE A 307 11.48 -6.34 -8.07
CA ILE A 307 12.02 -5.01 -8.34
C ILE A 307 12.39 -4.42 -6.99
N TRP A 308 13.64 -4.00 -6.82
CA TRP A 308 14.15 -3.42 -5.59
C TRP A 308 14.89 -2.13 -5.92
N LEU A 309 14.58 -1.07 -5.17
CA LEU A 309 15.23 0.23 -5.24
C LEU A 309 15.84 0.52 -3.88
N GLY A 310 17.15 0.75 -3.86
CA GLY A 310 17.90 1.10 -2.68
C GLY A 310 18.70 2.39 -2.84
N CYS A 311 19.35 2.77 -1.75
CA CYS A 311 20.24 3.92 -1.66
C CYS A 311 21.40 3.61 -0.71
N ASP A 312 22.38 4.51 -0.65
CA ASP A 312 23.43 4.43 0.36
C ASP A 312 22.82 4.30 1.77
N LYS A 313 23.23 3.28 2.53
CA LYS A 313 22.61 3.00 3.83
C LYS A 313 22.85 4.11 4.87
N ASP A 314 23.89 4.92 4.66
CA ASP A 314 24.28 6.05 5.50
C ASP A 314 23.69 7.39 5.00
N ARG A 315 22.87 7.39 3.94
CA ARG A 315 22.15 8.56 3.39
C ARG A 315 21.23 9.28 4.40
N SER A 316 21.16 8.80 5.65
CA SER A 316 20.22 9.23 6.67
C SER A 316 20.77 10.02 7.88
N PRO A 317 21.69 11.00 7.77
CA PRO A 317 21.98 11.90 8.90
C PRO A 317 20.74 12.72 9.32
N SER A 318 19.94 13.12 8.32
CA SER A 318 18.68 13.85 8.46
C SER A 318 17.60 13.06 9.18
N LEU A 319 17.82 11.78 9.41
CA LEU A 319 16.76 10.88 9.78
C LEU A 319 16.86 10.36 11.21
N LEU A 320 18.05 10.29 11.79
CA LEU A 320 18.21 10.41 13.24
C LEU A 320 17.56 11.72 13.75
N TYR A 321 17.71 12.81 13.00
CA TYR A 321 17.07 14.10 13.29
C TYR A 321 15.54 14.08 13.08
N ARG A 322 15.03 13.56 11.95
CA ARG A 322 13.59 13.47 11.63
C ARG A 322 12.84 12.41 12.47
N VAL A 323 13.47 11.31 12.87
CA VAL A 323 12.85 10.29 13.73
C VAL A 323 12.64 10.81 15.15
N ASN A 324 13.62 11.58 15.66
CA ASN A 324 13.49 12.26 16.96
C ASN A 324 12.51 13.44 16.89
N ALA A 325 12.45 14.18 15.79
CA ALA A 325 11.58 15.35 15.65
C ALA A 325 10.11 15.02 15.28
N LEU A 326 9.83 13.93 14.55
CA LEU A 326 8.52 13.73 13.90
C LEU A 326 7.63 12.64 14.51
N ALA A 327 8.13 11.76 15.37
CA ALA A 327 7.37 10.59 15.82
C ALA A 327 6.39 10.87 16.99
N THR A 328 6.66 11.83 17.89
CA THR A 328 5.88 11.91 19.15
C THR A 328 5.71 13.31 19.76
N GLU A 329 6.06 14.40 19.08
CA GLU A 329 6.25 15.71 19.76
C GLU A 329 7.08 15.51 21.04
N SER A 330 8.12 14.69 20.93
CA SER A 330 8.94 14.23 22.06
C SER A 330 9.51 15.42 22.84
N PRO A 331 9.63 15.36 24.18
CA PRO A 331 10.31 16.41 24.97
C PRO A 331 11.79 16.60 24.60
N TYR A 332 12.34 15.79 23.70
CA TYR A 332 13.70 15.89 23.13
C TYR A 332 13.91 17.07 22.15
N LEU A 333 13.08 18.12 22.22
CA LEU A 333 13.45 19.46 21.73
C LEU A 333 14.34 20.22 22.73
N ALA A 334 14.90 19.55 23.74
CA ALA A 334 15.87 20.16 24.63
C ALA A 334 17.24 20.32 23.93
N PRO A 335 17.94 21.44 24.12
CA PRO A 335 19.26 21.69 23.56
C PRO A 335 20.26 20.57 23.92
N GLN A 336 21.37 20.47 23.17
CA GLN A 336 22.41 19.43 23.32
C GLN A 336 23.00 19.27 24.74
N ASP A 337 22.60 20.11 25.69
CA ASP A 337 23.13 20.21 27.05
C ASP A 337 22.31 19.46 28.12
N VAL A 338 21.38 18.57 27.75
CA VAL A 338 20.63 17.79 28.75
C VAL A 338 21.56 16.78 29.45
N PRO A 339 21.65 16.78 30.80
CA PRO A 339 22.49 15.86 31.55
C PRO A 339 22.08 14.39 31.32
N LYS A 340 23.07 13.50 31.18
CA LYS A 340 22.90 12.05 30.90
C LYS A 340 21.94 11.31 31.86
N GLY A 341 21.68 11.83 33.06
CA GLY A 341 20.78 11.23 34.04
C GLY A 341 19.28 11.38 33.72
N GLU A 342 18.89 12.36 32.90
CA GLU A 342 17.47 12.54 32.48
C GLU A 342 17.11 11.71 31.23
N LEU A 343 18.09 11.10 30.55
CA LEU A 343 17.87 10.25 29.37
C LEU A 343 17.26 8.87 29.70
N GLU A 344 17.42 8.37 30.93
CA GLU A 344 16.95 7.03 31.32
C GLU A 344 15.43 6.95 31.58
N GLU A 345 14.74 8.08 31.82
CA GLU A 345 13.28 8.13 32.02
C GLU A 345 12.46 8.39 30.73
N LEU A 346 13.13 8.54 29.58
CA LEU A 346 12.50 9.02 28.35
C LEU A 346 12.05 7.87 27.43
N LYS A 347 10.74 7.76 27.21
CA LYS A 347 10.13 6.72 26.36
C LYS A 347 10.61 6.82 24.90
N THR A 348 11.25 5.76 24.40
CA THR A 348 11.72 5.62 23.02
C THR A 348 10.60 5.23 22.06
N SER A 349 10.66 5.67 20.79
CA SER A 349 9.70 5.22 19.77
C SER A 349 10.07 3.83 19.24
N LYS A 350 9.08 3.01 18.84
CA LYS A 350 9.32 1.68 18.23
C LYS A 350 10.28 1.77 17.03
N GLY A 351 10.18 2.85 16.26
CA GLY A 351 11.08 3.11 15.15
C GLY A 351 12.52 3.33 15.60
N HIS A 352 12.70 4.15 16.64
CA HIS A 352 14.03 4.44 17.18
C HIS A 352 14.68 3.19 17.77
N GLU A 353 13.92 2.39 18.52
CA GLU A 353 14.38 1.09 19.04
C GLU A 353 14.80 0.15 17.90
N ALA A 354 13.99 0.06 16.84
CA ALA A 354 14.31 -0.73 15.66
C ALA A 354 15.56 -0.22 14.93
N ALA A 355 15.76 1.11 14.88
CA ALA A 355 16.94 1.72 14.27
C ALA A 355 18.21 1.44 15.07
N ILE A 356 18.18 1.61 16.40
CA ILE A 356 19.31 1.27 17.30
C ILE A 356 19.62 -0.22 17.21
N GLN A 357 18.60 -1.07 17.20
CA GLN A 357 18.79 -2.52 17.08
C GLN A 357 19.48 -2.88 15.76
N ASN A 358 19.08 -2.25 14.66
CA ASN A 358 19.70 -2.46 13.35
C ASN A 358 21.15 -1.96 13.33
N GLU A 359 21.40 -0.75 13.86
CA GLU A 359 22.72 -0.14 13.94
C GLU A 359 23.70 -1.02 14.75
N SER A 360 23.27 -1.55 15.90
CA SER A 360 24.07 -2.47 16.72
C SER A 360 24.49 -3.76 15.99
N ARG A 361 23.78 -4.10 14.90
CA ARG A 361 24.01 -5.27 14.05
C ARG A 361 24.63 -4.90 12.71
N ASN A 362 25.03 -3.64 12.51
CA ASN A 362 25.51 -3.10 11.23
C ASN A 362 24.53 -3.34 10.06
N LEU A 363 23.22 -3.35 10.36
CA LEU A 363 22.14 -3.40 9.38
C LEU A 363 21.72 -1.98 9.01
N PRO A 364 21.19 -1.77 7.78
CA PRO A 364 20.55 -0.51 7.43
C PRO A 364 19.39 -0.18 8.37
N TYR A 365 19.04 1.10 8.46
CA TYR A 365 17.87 1.52 9.21
C TYR A 365 16.58 0.92 8.62
N PRO A 366 15.47 0.90 9.38
CA PRO A 366 14.21 0.39 8.87
C PRO A 366 13.81 1.07 7.55
N SER A 367 13.24 0.38 6.57
CA SER A 367 12.94 0.94 5.23
C SER A 367 12.19 2.29 5.24
N MET A 368 11.36 2.55 6.26
CA MET A 368 10.65 3.83 6.38
C MET A 368 11.59 5.04 6.55
N TYR A 369 12.83 4.77 6.91
CA TYR A 369 13.91 5.71 7.14
C TYR A 369 14.50 6.24 5.84
N TYR A 370 14.12 5.69 4.69
CA TYR A 370 14.63 6.13 3.39
C TYR A 370 13.52 6.76 2.52
N GLN A 371 12.37 7.09 3.12
CA GLN A 371 11.24 7.73 2.43
C GLN A 371 11.44 9.25 2.31
N ARG A 372 10.96 9.83 1.22
CA ARG A 372 10.99 11.28 0.99
C ARG A 372 10.03 12.00 1.94
N ASP A 373 8.76 11.57 1.95
CA ASP A 373 7.71 12.08 2.82
C ASP A 373 7.49 11.14 4.00
N ILE A 374 7.41 11.70 5.21
CA ILE A 374 7.35 10.94 6.46
C ILE A 374 5.97 11.11 7.09
N TYR A 375 4.95 10.62 6.39
CA TYR A 375 3.58 10.60 6.92
C TYR A 375 3.39 9.46 7.90
N ARG A 376 3.92 8.27 7.59
CA ARG A 376 3.70 7.07 8.39
C ARG A 376 4.81 6.83 9.39
N VAL A 377 4.42 6.66 10.65
CA VAL A 377 5.32 6.26 11.73
C VAL A 377 5.63 4.77 11.60
N TYR A 378 6.84 4.38 11.97
CA TYR A 378 7.28 2.99 11.94
C TYR A 378 6.30 2.07 12.68
N TYR A 379 5.94 0.97 12.03
CA TYR A 379 5.18 -0.13 12.62
C TYR A 379 5.78 -1.47 12.15
N ASP A 380 5.64 -2.49 12.99
CA ASP A 380 6.10 -3.85 12.67
C ASP A 380 4.99 -4.63 11.94
N GLU A 381 5.11 -4.78 10.63
CA GLU A 381 4.10 -5.41 9.78
C GLU A 381 3.80 -6.88 10.10
N GLN A 382 4.63 -7.56 10.91
CA GLN A 382 4.43 -8.96 11.30
C GLN A 382 3.55 -9.16 12.53
N ARG A 383 3.09 -8.08 13.17
CA ARG A 383 2.20 -8.18 14.32
C ARG A 383 0.95 -9.00 13.98
N PRO A 384 0.66 -10.10 14.73
CA PRO A 384 -0.44 -11.01 14.41
C PRO A 384 -1.81 -10.32 14.44
N GLU A 385 -1.94 -9.24 15.20
CA GLU A 385 -3.15 -8.43 15.31
C GLU A 385 -3.60 -7.86 13.97
N TYR A 386 -2.70 -7.66 13.00
CA TYR A 386 -3.06 -7.13 11.69
C TYR A 386 -3.73 -8.17 10.77
N ASN A 387 -3.52 -9.46 11.03
CA ASN A 387 -4.04 -10.55 10.19
C ASN A 387 -5.58 -10.63 10.21
N GLN A 388 -6.23 -10.10 11.26
CA GLN A 388 -7.68 -10.15 11.43
C GLN A 388 -8.45 -9.42 10.31
N PHE A 389 -7.81 -8.49 9.60
CA PHE A 389 -8.42 -7.72 8.52
C PHE A 389 -8.28 -8.35 7.13
N ASN A 390 -7.55 -9.46 7.01
CA ASN A 390 -7.33 -10.18 5.75
C ASN A 390 -6.89 -9.25 4.59
N ASN A 391 -5.91 -8.39 4.86
CA ASN A 391 -5.35 -7.40 3.92
C ASN A 391 -6.42 -6.54 3.22
N GLN A 392 -7.47 -6.15 3.93
CA GLN A 392 -8.50 -5.24 3.44
C GLN A 392 -8.73 -4.12 4.46
N TYR A 393 -8.89 -2.90 3.97
CA TYR A 393 -9.46 -1.83 4.77
C TYR A 393 -10.96 -2.04 4.96
N ILE A 394 -11.49 -1.52 6.07
CA ILE A 394 -12.91 -1.62 6.39
C ILE A 394 -13.69 -0.61 5.56
N TYR A 395 -13.28 0.66 5.64
CA TYR A 395 -14.01 1.79 5.06
C TYR A 395 -13.23 2.43 3.91
N ALA A 396 -13.91 2.68 2.79
CA ALA A 396 -13.36 3.45 1.67
C ALA A 396 -13.64 4.97 1.80
N PHE A 397 -14.54 5.33 2.73
CA PHE A 397 -14.95 6.69 3.04
C PHE A 397 -15.43 6.79 4.51
N THR A 398 -15.45 7.98 5.11
CA THR A 398 -15.91 8.22 6.49
C THR A 398 -17.43 8.44 6.61
N TRP A 399 -17.98 8.15 7.79
CA TRP A 399 -19.40 8.29 8.14
C TRP A 399 -19.63 9.35 9.22
N GLU A 400 -18.68 10.26 9.39
CA GLU A 400 -18.69 11.28 10.42
C GLU A 400 -18.50 12.65 9.77
N ASP A 401 -19.33 13.60 10.14
CA ASP A 401 -19.33 14.93 9.53
C ASP A 401 -18.18 15.80 10.08
N PRO A 402 -17.11 16.07 9.30
CA PRO A 402 -15.99 16.85 9.79
C PRO A 402 -16.34 18.34 9.99
N ARG A 403 -17.44 18.82 9.38
CA ARG A 403 -17.90 20.20 9.61
C ARG A 403 -18.52 20.37 10.99
N GLU A 404 -19.21 19.34 11.47
CA GLU A 404 -19.72 19.35 12.84
C GLU A 404 -18.60 19.14 13.86
N ASP A 405 -17.54 18.40 13.50
CA ASP A 405 -16.36 18.32 14.37
C ASP A 405 -15.75 19.71 14.58
N ASP A 406 -15.57 20.51 13.52
CA ASP A 406 -15.07 21.89 13.62
C ASP A 406 -16.07 22.85 14.28
N SER A 407 -17.38 22.66 14.07
CA SER A 407 -18.42 23.47 14.73
C SER A 407 -18.42 23.28 16.25
N ILE A 408 -18.13 22.06 16.73
CA ILE A 408 -18.11 21.70 18.15
C ILE A 408 -16.74 22.01 18.78
N LEU A 409 -15.65 21.71 18.06
CA LEU A 409 -14.30 21.77 18.59
C LEU A 409 -13.58 23.08 18.26
N HIS A 410 -14.03 23.85 17.28
CA HIS A 410 -13.41 25.11 16.87
C HIS A 410 -11.89 24.97 16.70
N PHE A 411 -11.46 24.26 15.65
CA PHE A 411 -10.04 23.97 15.46
C PHE A 411 -9.22 25.25 15.27
N THR A 412 -8.03 25.25 15.86
CA THR A 412 -7.07 26.34 15.78
C THR A 412 -5.70 25.82 15.35
N LYS A 413 -4.85 26.72 14.86
CA LYS A 413 -3.48 26.37 14.46
C LYS A 413 -2.64 25.88 15.64
N GLU A 414 -2.99 26.24 16.87
CA GLU A 414 -2.34 25.79 18.10
C GLU A 414 -2.73 24.37 18.50
N ASP A 415 -3.72 23.76 17.84
CA ASP A 415 -4.18 22.43 18.20
C ASP A 415 -3.23 21.33 17.70
N SER A 416 -3.00 20.35 18.57
CA SER A 416 -2.40 19.06 18.27
C SER A 416 -3.48 18.01 18.49
N ILE A 417 -3.96 17.44 17.38
CA ILE A 417 -5.15 16.58 17.38
C ILE A 417 -4.76 15.12 17.20
N LEU A 418 -5.47 14.23 17.89
CA LEU A 418 -5.49 12.81 17.61
C LEU A 418 -6.87 12.41 17.08
N ALA A 419 -6.92 11.64 16.00
CA ALA A 419 -8.16 11.13 15.44
C ALA A 419 -8.01 9.69 14.92
N ILE A 420 -9.09 8.92 14.90
CA ILE A 420 -9.10 7.62 14.23
C ILE A 420 -8.93 7.82 12.72
N THR A 421 -8.05 7.03 12.08
CA THR A 421 -7.70 7.22 10.66
C THR A 421 -8.89 6.98 9.75
N SER A 422 -9.60 5.85 9.95
CA SER A 422 -10.68 5.40 9.07
C SER A 422 -10.24 5.49 7.59
N ALA A 423 -11.05 6.04 6.69
CA ALA A 423 -10.67 6.23 5.30
C ALA A 423 -9.77 7.46 5.05
N GLY A 424 -9.45 8.25 6.09
CA GLY A 424 -8.63 9.45 6.00
C GLY A 424 -9.35 10.72 5.52
N ASP A 425 -10.65 10.68 5.22
CA ASP A 425 -11.38 11.85 4.70
C ASP A 425 -11.50 12.97 5.73
N ASN A 426 -11.79 12.64 7.00
CA ASN A 426 -11.89 13.63 8.07
C ASN A 426 -10.51 14.25 8.38
N ILE A 427 -9.45 13.44 8.40
CA ILE A 427 -8.07 13.88 8.56
C ILE A 427 -7.70 14.94 7.52
N LEU A 428 -8.01 14.66 6.24
CA LEU A 428 -7.76 15.60 5.16
C LEU A 428 -8.69 16.82 5.21
N SER A 429 -9.90 16.67 5.74
CA SER A 429 -10.83 17.80 5.94
C SER A 429 -10.34 18.74 7.04
N TYR A 430 -9.82 18.22 8.15
CA TYR A 430 -9.19 19.05 9.19
C TYR A 430 -7.95 19.77 8.65
N ALA A 431 -7.13 19.08 7.85
CA ALA A 431 -5.97 19.67 7.19
C ALA A 431 -6.35 20.72 6.13
N SER A 432 -7.58 20.69 5.59
CA SER A 432 -8.06 21.67 4.61
C SER A 432 -8.70 22.90 5.25
N LEU A 433 -8.78 22.98 6.58
CA LEU A 433 -9.31 24.18 7.24
C LEU A 433 -8.37 25.39 7.04
N PRO A 434 -8.89 26.63 7.02
CA PRO A 434 -8.06 27.83 6.98
C PRO A 434 -7.06 27.91 8.14
N ASN A 435 -7.47 27.46 9.34
CA ASN A 435 -6.64 27.38 10.54
C ASN A 435 -6.34 25.91 10.86
N ALA A 436 -5.81 25.17 9.89
CA ALA A 436 -5.49 23.76 10.06
C ALA A 436 -4.63 23.53 11.32
N PRO A 437 -4.89 22.46 12.09
CA PRO A 437 -4.11 22.13 13.28
C PRO A 437 -2.61 21.98 12.98
N SER A 438 -1.76 22.40 13.93
CA SER A 438 -0.29 22.26 13.84
C SER A 438 0.18 20.81 13.73
N ARG A 439 -0.61 19.86 14.24
CA ARG A 439 -0.31 18.44 14.22
C ARG A 439 -1.60 17.63 14.13
N ILE A 440 -1.61 16.61 13.27
CA ILE A 440 -2.71 15.66 13.16
C ILE A 440 -2.16 14.24 13.28
N HIS A 441 -2.36 13.61 14.42
CA HIS A 441 -2.07 12.19 14.65
C HIS A 441 -3.29 11.37 14.25
N CYS A 442 -3.17 10.55 13.21
CA CYS A 442 -4.20 9.59 12.84
C CYS A 442 -3.80 8.18 13.29
N VAL A 443 -4.71 7.47 13.94
CA VAL A 443 -4.45 6.15 14.55
C VAL A 443 -5.39 5.11 13.99
N ASP A 444 -4.88 3.94 13.61
CA ASP A 444 -5.70 2.78 13.22
C ASP A 444 -4.93 1.48 13.45
N LEU A 445 -5.60 0.45 13.93
CA LEU A 445 -4.99 -0.88 14.05
C LEU A 445 -4.81 -1.53 12.68
N ASN A 446 -5.68 -1.23 11.71
CA ASN A 446 -5.66 -1.84 10.39
C ASN A 446 -4.65 -1.13 9.47
N PRO A 447 -3.54 -1.79 9.07
CA PRO A 447 -2.54 -1.17 8.22
C PRO A 447 -3.08 -0.74 6.84
N CYS A 448 -4.15 -1.38 6.35
CA CYS A 448 -4.77 -1.05 5.07
C CYS A 448 -5.50 0.29 5.07
N GLN A 449 -6.00 0.77 6.22
CA GLN A 449 -6.55 2.13 6.35
C GLN A 449 -5.43 3.16 6.21
N GLY A 450 -4.29 2.91 6.86
CA GLY A 450 -3.08 3.70 6.67
C GLY A 450 -2.60 3.71 5.21
N HIS A 451 -2.62 2.57 4.52
CA HIS A 451 -2.28 2.52 3.09
C HIS A 451 -3.23 3.38 2.23
N LEU A 452 -4.53 3.43 2.55
CA LEU A 452 -5.50 4.27 1.82
C LEU A 452 -5.24 5.76 2.03
N LEU A 453 -4.95 6.18 3.26
CA LEU A 453 -4.58 7.57 3.55
C LEU A 453 -3.25 7.94 2.86
N GLU A 454 -2.23 7.07 2.89
CA GLU A 454 -0.98 7.29 2.16
C GLU A 454 -1.20 7.45 0.64
N LEU A 455 -2.11 6.67 0.04
CA LEU A 455 -2.45 6.83 -1.37
C LEU A 455 -3.09 8.19 -1.65
N LYS A 456 -4.01 8.66 -0.78
CA LYS A 456 -4.62 9.99 -0.91
C LYS A 456 -3.56 11.10 -0.80
N LEU A 457 -2.68 11.02 0.19
CA LEU A 457 -1.59 11.99 0.39
C LEU A 457 -0.64 12.03 -0.81
N ALA A 458 -0.20 10.86 -1.29
CA ALA A 458 0.68 10.75 -2.44
C ALA A 458 0.02 11.28 -3.72
N ALA A 459 -1.26 11.00 -3.92
CA ALA A 459 -2.03 11.49 -5.06
C ALA A 459 -2.18 13.03 -5.01
N ILE A 460 -2.60 13.59 -3.88
CA ILE A 460 -2.77 15.05 -3.72
C ILE A 460 -1.46 15.80 -3.97
N LYS A 461 -0.32 15.25 -3.55
CA LYS A 461 0.99 15.89 -3.66
C LYS A 461 1.63 15.78 -5.05
N SER A 462 1.24 14.79 -5.85
CA SER A 462 1.94 14.47 -7.12
C SER A 462 1.07 14.45 -8.37
N LEU A 463 -0.25 14.39 -8.22
CA LEU A 463 -1.19 14.38 -9.33
C LEU A 463 -1.84 15.75 -9.51
N THR A 464 -2.35 15.99 -10.71
CA THR A 464 -3.21 17.15 -10.96
C THR A 464 -4.52 17.03 -10.18
N ARG A 465 -5.20 18.16 -9.96
CA ARG A 465 -6.52 18.18 -9.32
C ARG A 465 -7.54 17.28 -10.03
N GLU A 466 -7.53 17.24 -11.37
CA GLU A 466 -8.48 16.41 -12.12
C GLU A 466 -8.14 14.90 -12.02
N GLU A 467 -6.86 14.52 -12.01
CA GLU A 467 -6.45 13.14 -11.73
C GLU A 467 -6.86 12.71 -10.30
N THR A 468 -6.65 13.59 -9.31
CA THR A 468 -7.10 13.37 -7.92
C THR A 468 -8.63 13.23 -7.85
N TRP A 469 -9.36 14.09 -8.56
CA TRP A 469 -10.81 14.02 -8.68
C TRP A 469 -11.28 12.72 -9.35
N LYS A 470 -10.61 12.25 -10.40
CA LYS A 470 -10.93 10.95 -11.01
C LYS A 470 -10.76 9.82 -9.98
N MET A 471 -9.62 9.76 -9.32
CA MET A 471 -9.32 8.71 -8.34
C MET A 471 -10.30 8.66 -7.17
N PHE A 472 -10.59 9.79 -6.52
CA PHE A 472 -11.38 9.81 -5.30
C PHE A 472 -12.78 10.41 -5.50
N GLY A 473 -12.98 11.35 -6.41
CA GLY A 473 -14.33 11.79 -6.80
C GLY A 473 -15.12 10.68 -7.50
N LEU A 474 -14.56 10.10 -8.56
CA LEU A 474 -15.21 9.05 -9.35
C LEU A 474 -14.88 7.62 -8.90
N GLY A 475 -13.85 7.45 -8.07
CA GLY A 475 -13.37 6.13 -7.65
C GLY A 475 -12.59 5.39 -8.74
N LYS A 476 -12.19 6.05 -9.84
CA LYS A 476 -11.65 5.40 -11.06
C LYS A 476 -10.64 6.29 -11.76
N ILE A 477 -9.59 5.70 -12.33
CA ILE A 477 -8.64 6.43 -13.17
C ILE A 477 -8.02 5.53 -14.25
N GLU A 478 -7.71 6.12 -15.39
CA GLU A 478 -6.91 5.47 -16.43
C GLU A 478 -5.45 5.30 -15.97
N ASN A 479 -4.77 4.27 -16.46
CA ASN A 479 -3.31 4.09 -16.28
C ASN A 479 -2.82 4.17 -14.82
N PHE A 480 -3.61 3.65 -13.87
CA PHE A 480 -3.30 3.72 -12.43
C PHE A 480 -1.86 3.29 -12.09
N ASN A 481 -1.38 2.16 -12.63
CA ASN A 481 -0.03 1.67 -12.33
C ASN A 481 1.07 2.62 -12.82
N GLU A 482 0.87 3.27 -13.95
CA GLU A 482 1.83 4.23 -14.48
C GLU A 482 1.90 5.47 -13.59
N LEU A 483 0.75 6.00 -13.16
CA LEU A 483 0.67 7.10 -12.19
C LEU A 483 1.27 6.70 -10.84
N LEU A 484 1.03 5.46 -10.40
CA LEU A 484 1.58 4.94 -9.15
C LEU A 484 3.11 4.94 -9.18
N ILE A 485 3.72 4.36 -10.22
CA ILE A 485 5.19 4.26 -10.30
C ILE A 485 5.85 5.63 -10.56
N LYS A 486 5.33 6.39 -11.53
CA LYS A 486 5.99 7.62 -12.00
C LYS A 486 5.76 8.82 -11.10
N LYS A 487 4.60 8.92 -10.45
CA LYS A 487 4.20 10.12 -9.68
C LYS A 487 4.03 9.83 -8.20
N MET A 488 3.27 8.81 -7.82
CA MET A 488 2.87 8.63 -6.41
C MET A 488 3.90 7.88 -5.55
N ALA A 489 4.66 6.93 -6.11
CA ALA A 489 5.58 6.08 -5.35
C ALA A 489 6.59 6.84 -4.46
N PRO A 490 7.18 7.97 -4.89
CA PRO A 490 8.08 8.76 -4.05
C PRO A 490 7.44 9.32 -2.77
N HIS A 491 6.11 9.43 -2.72
CA HIS A 491 5.36 10.13 -1.69
C HIS A 491 4.60 9.21 -0.73
N MET A 492 4.97 7.92 -0.69
CA MET A 492 4.36 6.92 0.20
C MET A 492 5.40 5.91 0.70
N SER A 493 5.01 5.03 1.61
CA SER A 493 5.85 3.92 2.06
C SER A 493 6.03 2.82 1.03
N SER A 494 7.06 1.99 1.20
CA SER A 494 7.24 0.78 0.38
C SER A 494 6.09 -0.22 0.62
N ASN A 495 5.60 -0.35 1.85
CA ASN A 495 4.45 -1.19 2.19
C ASN A 495 3.17 -0.73 1.47
N ALA A 496 2.83 0.57 1.51
CA ALA A 496 1.69 1.11 0.77
C ALA A 496 1.84 0.95 -0.75
N PHE A 497 3.05 1.17 -1.26
CA PHE A 497 3.35 0.97 -2.68
C PHE A 497 3.10 -0.48 -3.11
N GLN A 498 3.57 -1.48 -2.36
CA GLN A 498 3.30 -2.89 -2.64
C GLN A 498 1.80 -3.22 -2.64
N TYR A 499 1.09 -2.73 -1.62
CA TYR A 499 -0.35 -2.94 -1.47
C TYR A 499 -1.12 -2.41 -2.69
N TRP A 500 -0.82 -1.17 -3.10
CA TRP A 500 -1.52 -0.52 -4.20
C TRP A 500 -1.04 -0.97 -5.58
N PHE A 501 0.20 -1.41 -5.73
CA PHE A 501 0.66 -2.02 -6.98
C PHE A 501 -0.13 -3.30 -7.30
N ASN A 502 -0.43 -4.10 -6.27
CA ASN A 502 -1.19 -5.34 -6.41
C ASN A 502 -2.70 -5.09 -6.61
N LEU A 503 -3.31 -4.23 -5.77
CA LEU A 503 -4.77 -4.07 -5.75
C LEU A 503 -5.28 -2.92 -6.62
N GLY A 504 -4.47 -1.91 -6.86
CA GLY A 504 -4.83 -0.66 -7.52
C GLY A 504 -5.48 -0.83 -8.89
N PRO A 505 -4.92 -1.61 -9.83
CA PRO A 505 -5.53 -1.85 -11.14
C PRO A 505 -6.97 -2.38 -11.07
N LYS A 506 -7.24 -3.28 -10.11
CA LYS A 506 -8.57 -3.85 -9.90
C LYS A 506 -9.52 -2.86 -9.23
N THR A 507 -9.00 -2.03 -8.33
CA THR A 507 -9.76 -1.05 -7.55
C THR A 507 -10.18 0.15 -8.41
N PHE A 508 -9.24 0.74 -9.16
CA PHE A 508 -9.44 1.99 -9.89
C PHE A 508 -9.67 1.82 -11.40
N GLY A 509 -9.58 0.59 -11.92
CA GLY A 509 -9.80 0.33 -13.34
C GLY A 509 -11.15 0.87 -13.83
N THR A 510 -11.14 1.53 -14.98
CA THR A 510 -12.32 2.19 -15.57
C THR A 510 -13.48 1.23 -15.84
N ASN A 511 -13.16 -0.01 -16.21
CA ASN A 511 -14.09 -1.11 -16.44
C ASN A 511 -14.67 -1.71 -15.14
N GLY A 512 -14.07 -1.42 -13.99
CA GLY A 512 -14.51 -1.90 -12.68
C GLY A 512 -15.68 -1.11 -12.11
N ARG A 513 -16.02 -1.38 -10.84
CA ARG A 513 -17.02 -0.57 -10.10
C ARG A 513 -16.41 0.64 -9.39
N GLY A 514 -15.09 0.71 -9.28
CA GLY A 514 -14.37 1.80 -8.62
C GLY A 514 -14.13 1.56 -7.12
N LEU A 515 -13.35 2.46 -6.51
CA LEU A 515 -12.88 2.44 -5.12
C LEU A 515 -13.99 2.08 -4.12
N TYR A 516 -15.14 2.74 -4.23
CA TYR A 516 -16.22 2.61 -3.25
C TYR A 516 -16.90 1.23 -3.22
N TYR A 517 -16.64 0.38 -4.21
CA TYR A 517 -17.08 -1.03 -4.23
C TYR A 517 -15.99 -2.02 -3.83
N THR A 518 -14.98 -1.55 -3.09
CA THR A 518 -13.90 -2.36 -2.50
C THR A 518 -13.87 -2.20 -0.97
N GLY A 519 -12.93 -2.84 -0.26
CA GLY A 519 -12.96 -2.92 1.21
C GLY A 519 -14.14 -3.73 1.77
N PHE A 520 -14.42 -3.63 3.07
CA PHE A 520 -15.60 -4.29 3.69
C PHE A 520 -16.90 -3.53 3.45
N SER A 521 -16.84 -2.19 3.41
CA SER A 521 -18.00 -1.32 3.12
C SER A 521 -18.70 -1.63 1.79
N LYS A 522 -18.01 -2.26 0.82
CA LYS A 522 -18.62 -2.74 -0.44
C LYS A 522 -19.84 -3.63 -0.23
N TRP A 523 -19.88 -4.41 0.86
CA TRP A 523 -20.97 -5.36 1.10
C TRP A 523 -22.26 -4.63 1.44
N ALA A 524 -22.20 -3.56 2.23
CA ALA A 524 -23.33 -2.69 2.51
C ALA A 524 -23.87 -2.06 1.21
N LEU A 525 -22.98 -1.48 0.38
CA LEU A 525 -23.39 -0.87 -0.89
C LEU A 525 -23.97 -1.88 -1.88
N ARG A 526 -23.38 -3.07 -1.99
CA ARG A 526 -23.88 -4.14 -2.88
C ARG A 526 -25.25 -4.61 -2.46
N LEU A 527 -25.46 -4.79 -1.16
CA LEU A 527 -26.73 -5.22 -0.62
C LEU A 527 -27.80 -4.14 -0.81
N ALA A 528 -27.51 -2.88 -0.49
CA ALA A 528 -28.45 -1.77 -0.69
C ALA A 528 -28.92 -1.71 -2.16
N ARG A 529 -27.99 -1.81 -3.12
CA ARG A 529 -28.34 -1.87 -4.55
C ARG A 529 -29.13 -3.11 -4.94
N TYR A 530 -28.82 -4.26 -4.35
CA TYR A 530 -29.59 -5.49 -4.57
C TYR A 530 -31.03 -5.34 -4.07
N VAL A 531 -31.22 -4.77 -2.88
CA VAL A 531 -32.54 -4.46 -2.31
C VAL A 531 -33.30 -3.51 -3.24
N PHE A 532 -32.69 -2.40 -3.67
CA PHE A 532 -33.35 -1.46 -4.59
C PHE A 532 -33.77 -2.09 -5.92
N LYS A 533 -32.96 -3.02 -6.43
CA LYS A 533 -33.29 -3.77 -7.64
C LYS A 533 -34.48 -4.72 -7.40
N LEU A 534 -34.47 -5.44 -6.29
CA LEU A 534 -35.52 -6.39 -5.92
C LEU A 534 -36.85 -5.70 -5.62
N THR A 535 -36.81 -4.52 -4.99
CA THR A 535 -38.02 -3.72 -4.68
C THR A 535 -38.49 -2.85 -5.84
N GLY A 536 -37.77 -2.83 -6.96
CA GLY A 536 -38.09 -1.99 -8.12
C GLY A 536 -37.92 -0.48 -7.85
N THR A 537 -37.10 -0.10 -6.87
CA THR A 537 -36.94 1.32 -6.45
C THR A 537 -35.68 1.99 -6.99
N SER A 538 -34.84 1.29 -7.77
CA SER A 538 -33.60 1.85 -8.32
C SER A 538 -33.80 3.17 -9.08
N GLY A 539 -34.87 3.28 -9.90
CA GLY A 539 -35.17 4.52 -10.62
C GLY A 539 -35.48 5.70 -9.69
N TYR A 540 -36.22 5.43 -8.60
CA TYR A 540 -36.54 6.45 -7.60
C TYR A 540 -35.32 6.88 -6.78
N VAL A 541 -34.32 6.01 -6.61
CA VAL A 541 -33.03 6.39 -6.01
C VAL A 541 -32.30 7.40 -6.90
N ASP A 542 -32.31 7.19 -8.22
CA ASP A 542 -31.73 8.15 -9.16
C ASP A 542 -32.52 9.47 -9.21
N GLU A 543 -33.85 9.42 -9.12
CA GLU A 543 -34.68 10.62 -8.98
C GLU A 543 -34.36 11.39 -7.69
N LEU A 544 -34.19 10.69 -6.56
CA LEU A 544 -33.81 11.30 -5.28
C LEU A 544 -32.46 12.02 -5.40
N CYS A 545 -31.47 11.38 -6.02
CA CYS A 545 -30.13 11.95 -6.22
C CYS A 545 -30.09 13.10 -7.26
N LYS A 546 -31.17 13.30 -8.02
CA LYS A 546 -31.34 14.38 -9.01
C LYS A 546 -32.35 15.45 -8.59
N ALA A 547 -32.97 15.29 -7.41
CA ALA A 547 -33.96 16.25 -6.92
C ALA A 547 -33.34 17.64 -6.76
N THR A 548 -34.08 18.67 -7.16
CA THR A 548 -33.63 20.08 -7.08
C THR A 548 -34.32 20.85 -5.96
N THR A 549 -35.40 20.32 -5.39
CA THR A 549 -36.12 20.93 -4.25
C THR A 549 -36.38 19.93 -3.13
N MET A 550 -36.43 20.44 -1.88
CA MET A 550 -36.72 19.61 -0.70
C MET A 550 -38.12 18.99 -0.78
N GLU A 551 -39.10 19.69 -1.35
CA GLU A 551 -40.45 19.17 -1.54
C GLU A 551 -40.47 17.93 -2.44
N GLN A 552 -39.73 17.97 -3.55
CA GLN A 552 -39.59 16.84 -4.45
C GLN A 552 -38.89 15.67 -3.75
N GLN A 553 -37.77 15.92 -3.07
CA GLN A 553 -37.02 14.90 -2.33
C GLN A 553 -37.91 14.21 -1.28
N ARG A 554 -38.62 14.99 -0.45
CA ARG A 554 -39.54 14.49 0.58
C ARG A 554 -40.67 13.67 -0.04
N LYS A 555 -41.22 14.10 -1.17
CA LYS A 555 -42.26 13.35 -1.90
C LYS A 555 -41.74 11.99 -2.36
N ILE A 556 -40.56 11.94 -2.97
CA ILE A 556 -39.93 10.69 -3.44
C ILE A 556 -39.67 9.76 -2.25
N TRP A 557 -39.08 10.27 -1.18
CA TRP A 557 -38.79 9.50 0.03
C TRP A 557 -40.04 8.90 0.64
N LYS A 558 -41.02 9.73 1.00
CA LYS A 558 -42.23 9.33 1.74
C LYS A 558 -43.11 8.39 0.92
N THR A 559 -43.22 8.60 -0.39
CA THR A 559 -44.16 7.83 -1.22
C THR A 559 -43.53 6.61 -1.91
N LYS A 560 -42.22 6.62 -2.23
CA LYS A 560 -41.60 5.58 -3.06
C LYS A 560 -40.53 4.76 -2.34
N LEU A 561 -39.64 5.40 -1.58
CA LEU A 561 -38.47 4.73 -1.00
C LEU A 561 -38.73 4.20 0.41
N ARG A 562 -39.17 5.08 1.33
CA ARG A 562 -39.36 4.79 2.76
C ARG A 562 -40.23 3.54 3.01
N PRO A 563 -41.41 3.37 2.38
CA PRO A 563 -42.27 2.20 2.66
C PRO A 563 -41.66 0.86 2.23
N LYS A 564 -40.72 0.88 1.28
CA LYS A 564 -40.04 -0.32 0.80
C LYS A 564 -38.80 -0.62 1.64
N LEU A 565 -38.03 0.40 2.00
CA LEU A 565 -36.79 0.23 2.78
C LEU A 565 -37.05 -0.18 4.23
N LEU A 566 -38.00 0.46 4.90
CA LEU A 566 -38.34 0.21 6.29
C LEU A 566 -39.35 -0.93 6.47
N ASN A 567 -39.46 -1.82 5.47
CA ASN A 567 -40.27 -3.01 5.62
C ASN A 567 -39.67 -3.90 6.74
N PRO A 568 -40.48 -4.37 7.71
CA PRO A 568 -39.98 -5.19 8.82
C PRO A 568 -39.20 -6.44 8.40
N VAL A 569 -39.57 -7.06 7.27
CA VAL A 569 -38.88 -8.25 6.74
C VAL A 569 -37.48 -7.90 6.26
N ILE A 570 -37.34 -6.80 5.50
CA ILE A 570 -36.04 -6.34 4.99
C ILE A 570 -35.18 -5.87 6.16
N SER A 571 -35.73 -5.06 7.06
CA SER A 571 -35.00 -4.52 8.21
C SER A 571 -34.46 -5.63 9.12
N LYS A 572 -35.26 -6.68 9.39
CA LYS A 572 -34.84 -7.84 10.21
C LYS A 572 -33.79 -8.71 9.50
N LEU A 573 -33.91 -8.92 8.19
CA LEU A 573 -32.98 -9.72 7.41
C LEU A 573 -31.58 -9.06 7.31
N LEU A 574 -31.54 -7.74 7.17
CA LEU A 574 -30.29 -7.01 6.95
C LEU A 574 -29.63 -6.63 8.28
N ILE A 575 -30.34 -5.89 9.14
CA ILE A 575 -29.72 -5.24 10.30
C ILE A 575 -29.87 -6.07 11.58
N GLY A 576 -30.83 -6.99 11.62
CA GLY A 576 -30.94 -7.99 12.69
C GLY A 576 -29.89 -9.09 12.66
N ASN A 577 -28.97 -9.10 11.68
CA ASN A 577 -27.91 -10.10 11.56
C ASN A 577 -26.56 -9.53 12.05
N PRO A 578 -26.02 -10.00 13.20
CA PRO A 578 -24.75 -9.52 13.75
C PRO A 578 -23.57 -9.71 12.79
N ILE A 579 -23.58 -10.75 11.96
CA ILE A 579 -22.53 -10.99 10.96
C ILE A 579 -22.59 -9.92 9.87
N PHE A 580 -23.78 -9.46 9.49
CA PHE A 580 -23.92 -8.37 8.53
C PHE A 580 -23.47 -7.04 9.13
N LEU A 581 -23.90 -6.71 10.35
CA LEU A 581 -23.46 -5.50 11.07
C LEU A 581 -21.94 -5.41 11.14
N TRP A 582 -21.27 -6.51 11.55
CA TRP A 582 -19.82 -6.54 11.60
C TRP A 582 -19.16 -6.51 10.20
N LYS A 583 -19.53 -7.43 9.29
CA LYS A 583 -18.82 -7.58 8.00
C LYS A 583 -19.13 -6.49 6.98
N ALA A 584 -20.27 -5.81 7.09
CA ALA A 584 -20.70 -4.80 6.11
C ALA A 584 -20.62 -3.36 6.66
N LEU A 585 -20.85 -3.18 7.96
CA LEU A 585 -20.88 -1.86 8.60
C LEU A 585 -19.77 -1.66 9.64
N GLY A 586 -19.02 -2.72 10.01
CA GLY A 586 -17.95 -2.64 11.02
C GLY A 586 -18.46 -2.46 12.45
N VAL A 587 -19.74 -2.71 12.72
CA VAL A 587 -20.40 -2.49 14.02
C VAL A 587 -20.27 -3.75 14.90
N PRO A 588 -19.59 -3.70 16.06
CA PRO A 588 -19.51 -4.81 16.99
C PRO A 588 -20.83 -5.11 17.71
N ALA A 589 -20.92 -6.29 18.33
CA ALA A 589 -22.10 -6.71 19.07
C ALA A 589 -22.44 -5.79 20.26
N ASN A 590 -21.42 -5.27 20.96
CA ASN A 590 -21.60 -4.35 22.09
C ASN A 590 -22.28 -3.04 21.63
N GLN A 591 -21.76 -2.42 20.57
CA GLN A 591 -22.37 -1.24 19.97
C GLN A 591 -23.80 -1.51 19.46
N ALA A 592 -24.03 -2.67 18.82
CA ALA A 592 -25.37 -3.05 18.36
C ALA A 592 -26.37 -3.17 19.52
N SER A 593 -25.94 -3.63 20.70
CA SER A 593 -26.79 -3.73 21.89
C SER A 593 -27.21 -2.36 22.44
N MET A 594 -26.45 -1.30 22.15
CA MET A 594 -26.74 0.07 22.57
C MET A 594 -27.80 0.77 21.69
N MET A 595 -28.13 0.22 20.52
CA MET A 595 -29.09 0.82 19.57
C MET A 595 -30.57 0.71 20.00
N GLY A 596 -30.85 0.20 21.20
CA GLY A 596 -32.20 0.06 21.76
C GLY A 596 -32.98 -1.16 21.25
N SER A 597 -34.25 -1.27 21.65
CA SER A 597 -35.08 -2.46 21.43
C SER A 597 -35.65 -2.60 20.02
N SER A 598 -35.67 -1.52 19.21
CA SER A 598 -36.22 -1.53 17.86
C SER A 598 -35.24 -0.95 16.83
N VAL A 599 -34.63 -1.85 16.06
CA VAL A 599 -33.77 -1.53 14.93
C VAL A 599 -34.47 -0.67 13.87
N ILE A 600 -35.75 -0.93 13.61
CA ILE A 600 -36.53 -0.17 12.62
C ILE A 600 -36.67 1.29 13.09
N LYS A 601 -36.94 1.50 14.39
CA LYS A 601 -37.04 2.84 14.95
C LYS A 601 -35.70 3.58 14.87
N TYR A 602 -34.59 2.90 15.15
CA TYR A 602 -33.25 3.48 14.98
C TYR A 602 -33.00 3.95 13.54
N LEU A 603 -33.39 3.15 12.54
CA LEU A 603 -33.28 3.53 11.13
C LEU A 603 -34.19 4.69 10.75
N GLU A 604 -35.43 4.70 11.25
CA GLU A 604 -36.37 5.80 11.06
C GLU A 604 -35.78 7.10 11.59
N ASP A 605 -35.30 7.09 12.82
CA ASP A 605 -34.70 8.26 13.49
C ASP A 605 -33.37 8.67 12.86
N THR A 606 -32.68 7.76 12.17
CA THR A 606 -31.49 8.05 11.37
C THR A 606 -31.84 8.73 10.05
N LEU A 607 -32.71 8.09 9.24
CA LEU A 607 -32.89 8.42 7.83
C LEU A 607 -33.97 9.48 7.56
N ASP A 608 -35.12 9.42 8.26
CA ASP A 608 -36.22 10.37 8.00
C ASP A 608 -35.78 11.82 8.23
N PRO A 609 -35.10 12.17 9.35
CA PRO A 609 -34.67 13.54 9.59
C PRO A 609 -33.61 14.04 8.61
N VAL A 610 -32.72 13.15 8.14
CA VAL A 610 -31.70 13.51 7.14
C VAL A 610 -32.35 13.91 5.83
N VAL A 611 -33.28 13.10 5.34
CA VAL A 611 -33.97 13.36 4.07
C VAL A 611 -34.94 14.54 4.17
N ASP A 612 -35.49 14.81 5.35
CA ASP A 612 -36.35 15.96 5.59
C ASP A 612 -35.55 17.27 5.77
N ARG A 613 -34.28 17.23 6.23
CA ARG A 613 -33.45 18.42 6.52
C ARG A 613 -32.44 18.78 5.44
N TYR A 614 -31.76 17.80 4.84
CA TYR A 614 -30.64 18.03 3.93
C TYR A 614 -30.93 17.51 2.54
N MET A 615 -30.54 18.25 1.51
CA MET A 615 -30.68 17.78 0.14
C MET A 615 -29.58 16.76 -0.20
N ILE A 616 -29.98 15.53 -0.55
CA ILE A 616 -29.07 14.44 -0.89
C ILE A 616 -28.29 14.74 -2.17
N SER A 617 -28.90 15.44 -3.13
CA SER A 617 -28.29 15.70 -4.44
C SER A 617 -27.10 16.65 -4.39
N ASN A 618 -27.10 17.67 -3.51
CA ASN A 618 -26.08 18.72 -3.50
C ASN A 618 -25.47 19.08 -2.12
N GLU A 619 -26.05 18.69 -0.98
CA GLU A 619 -25.53 19.04 0.35
C GLU A 619 -24.96 17.85 1.14
N ASN A 620 -25.46 16.64 0.86
CA ASN A 620 -25.14 15.44 1.62
C ASN A 620 -24.41 14.39 0.77
N TYR A 621 -23.08 14.53 0.71
CA TYR A 621 -22.25 13.64 -0.09
C TYR A 621 -22.15 12.22 0.48
N PHE A 622 -22.40 12.02 1.77
CA PHE A 622 -22.28 10.72 2.44
C PHE A 622 -23.28 9.71 1.86
N TYR A 623 -24.56 10.08 1.89
CA TYR A 623 -25.62 9.26 1.31
C TYR A 623 -25.58 9.27 -0.22
N TYR A 624 -25.27 10.41 -0.83
CA TYR A 624 -25.09 10.50 -2.29
C TYR A 624 -24.08 9.46 -2.79
N LEU A 625 -22.92 9.37 -2.14
CA LEU A 625 -21.88 8.40 -2.45
C LEU A 625 -22.40 6.97 -2.33
N CYS A 626 -23.13 6.64 -1.27
CA CYS A 626 -23.64 5.30 -1.07
C CYS A 626 -24.64 4.88 -2.16
N LEU A 627 -25.47 5.82 -2.61
CA LEU A 627 -26.48 5.59 -3.63
C LEU A 627 -25.88 5.55 -5.05
N GLN A 628 -24.98 6.48 -5.37
CA GLN A 628 -24.43 6.65 -6.72
C GLN A 628 -23.11 5.87 -6.94
N GLY A 629 -22.36 5.61 -5.87
CA GLY A 629 -21.04 4.98 -5.93
C GLY A 629 -19.90 5.91 -6.37
N LYS A 630 -20.15 7.23 -6.33
CA LYS A 630 -19.23 8.31 -6.68
C LYS A 630 -19.70 9.63 -6.05
N TYR A 631 -18.82 10.61 -5.96
CA TYR A 631 -19.16 11.98 -5.60
C TYR A 631 -19.57 12.81 -6.84
N SER A 632 -20.17 13.97 -6.58
CA SER A 632 -20.40 15.03 -7.58
C SER A 632 -19.48 16.21 -7.28
N LYS A 633 -19.06 16.98 -8.30
CA LYS A 633 -18.13 18.11 -8.10
C LYS A 633 -18.64 19.16 -7.12
N ASN A 634 -19.96 19.28 -6.99
CA ASN A 634 -20.61 20.22 -6.06
C ASN A 634 -21.11 19.53 -4.77
N ASN A 635 -20.89 18.22 -4.62
CA ASN A 635 -21.33 17.43 -3.48
C ASN A 635 -20.27 16.36 -3.17
N CYS A 636 -19.20 16.79 -2.51
CA CYS A 636 -18.04 15.98 -2.19
C CYS A 636 -17.38 16.44 -0.88
N PRO A 637 -16.51 15.61 -0.27
CA PRO A 637 -15.70 16.01 0.87
C PRO A 637 -14.82 17.22 0.59
N ASP A 638 -14.57 18.02 1.63
CA ASP A 638 -13.89 19.31 1.49
C ASP A 638 -12.46 19.17 0.95
N TYR A 639 -11.79 18.04 1.19
CA TYR A 639 -10.43 17.80 0.66
C TYR A 639 -10.36 17.64 -0.88
N LEU A 640 -11.49 17.42 -1.57
CA LEU A 640 -11.56 17.34 -3.03
C LEU A 640 -11.85 18.68 -3.72
N THR A 641 -12.09 19.73 -2.94
CA THR A 641 -12.38 21.07 -3.44
C THR A 641 -11.14 21.73 -4.04
N LYS A 642 -11.36 22.81 -4.81
CA LYS A 642 -10.26 23.58 -5.38
C LYS A 642 -9.46 24.27 -4.28
N GLU A 643 -10.15 24.81 -3.29
CA GLU A 643 -9.61 25.54 -2.15
C GLU A 643 -8.67 24.64 -1.33
N ALA A 644 -9.07 23.39 -1.08
CA ALA A 644 -8.22 22.41 -0.42
C ALA A 644 -6.99 22.05 -1.26
N HIS A 645 -7.15 21.82 -2.56
CA HIS A 645 -6.03 21.52 -3.46
C HIS A 645 -4.98 22.65 -3.47
N ASP A 646 -5.43 23.90 -3.54
CA ASP A 646 -4.53 25.07 -3.55
C ASP A 646 -3.79 25.21 -2.21
N ARG A 647 -4.46 24.92 -1.09
CA ARG A 647 -3.84 24.91 0.25
C ARG A 647 -2.82 23.78 0.41
N PHE A 648 -3.16 22.57 -0.01
CA PHE A 648 -2.27 21.41 0.09
C PHE A 648 -1.00 21.53 -0.76
N ASN A 649 -1.04 22.30 -1.84
CA ASN A 649 0.11 22.56 -2.70
C ASN A 649 0.84 23.87 -2.38
N SER A 650 0.48 24.53 -1.27
CA SER A 650 1.23 25.68 -0.77
C SER A 650 2.59 25.28 -0.21
N LYS A 651 3.49 26.26 -0.04
CA LYS A 651 4.86 26.04 0.48
C LYS A 651 4.85 25.43 1.89
N ASP A 652 3.93 25.89 2.73
CA ASP A 652 3.75 25.41 4.11
C ASP A 652 2.53 24.49 4.16
N SER A 653 2.63 23.38 3.41
CA SER A 653 1.51 22.46 3.24
C SER A 653 1.07 21.86 4.59
N PRO A 654 -0.23 21.96 4.96
CA PRO A 654 -0.71 21.34 6.20
C PRO A 654 -0.63 19.81 6.17
N LEU A 655 -0.42 19.21 4.99
CA LEU A 655 -0.22 17.76 4.88
C LEU A 655 1.06 17.29 5.58
N ASP A 656 2.10 18.12 5.61
CA ASP A 656 3.37 17.79 6.26
C ASP A 656 3.21 17.67 7.80
N ASN A 657 2.06 18.08 8.33
CA ASN A 657 1.71 17.97 9.74
C ASN A 657 1.02 16.64 10.13
N ILE A 658 0.68 15.78 9.16
CA ILE A 658 -0.05 14.52 9.40
C ILE A 658 0.91 13.39 9.80
N ARG A 659 0.57 12.64 10.84
CA ARG A 659 1.30 11.44 11.31
C ARG A 659 0.37 10.25 11.44
N ILE A 660 0.62 9.21 10.65
CA ILE A 660 -0.14 7.96 10.62
C ILE A 660 0.50 6.94 11.55
N HIS A 661 -0.24 6.50 12.55
CA HIS A 661 0.14 5.48 13.52
C HIS A 661 -0.65 4.19 13.24
N THR A 662 0.06 3.07 13.08
CA THR A 662 -0.55 1.75 12.92
C THR A 662 -0.45 0.98 14.23
N ASP A 663 -1.38 1.25 15.16
CA ASP A 663 -1.34 0.68 16.51
C ASP A 663 -2.68 0.81 17.24
N PHE A 664 -2.75 0.26 18.45
CA PHE A 664 -3.85 0.52 19.38
C PHE A 664 -3.80 1.97 19.90
N LEU A 665 -4.95 2.55 20.20
CA LEU A 665 -5.06 3.90 20.78
C LEU A 665 -4.25 4.02 22.08
N ASN A 666 -4.39 3.06 23.00
CA ASN A 666 -3.62 3.02 24.25
C ASN A 666 -2.10 3.04 24.04
N ASP A 667 -1.62 2.28 23.06
CA ASP A 667 -0.20 2.25 22.74
C ASP A 667 0.26 3.60 22.20
N VAL A 668 -0.55 4.29 21.40
CA VAL A 668 -0.22 5.64 20.91
C VAL A 668 -0.26 6.66 22.06
N PHE A 669 -1.34 6.72 22.85
CA PHE A 669 -1.42 7.61 24.01
C PHE A 669 -0.26 7.42 24.98
N GLY A 670 0.12 6.16 25.23
CA GLY A 670 1.21 5.82 26.13
C GLY A 670 2.60 6.28 25.65
N ARG A 671 2.76 6.60 24.36
CA ARG A 671 4.05 7.03 23.77
C ARG A 671 4.09 8.48 23.34
N LEU A 672 2.93 9.12 23.16
CA LEU A 672 2.89 10.57 22.98
C LEU A 672 3.43 11.26 24.23
N THR A 673 4.03 12.42 24.02
CA THR A 673 4.50 13.27 25.12
C THR A 673 3.32 13.61 26.02
N LYS A 674 3.54 13.53 27.35
CA LYS A 674 2.50 13.90 28.31
C LYS A 674 2.07 15.34 28.06
N LYS A 675 0.75 15.58 28.05
CA LYS A 675 0.15 16.91 27.85
C LYS A 675 0.43 17.55 26.47
N SER A 676 0.77 16.78 25.44
CA SER A 676 1.00 17.32 24.09
C SER A 676 -0.28 17.46 23.26
N LEU A 677 -1.26 16.58 23.47
CA LEU A 677 -2.53 16.63 22.73
C LEU A 677 -3.47 17.70 23.29
N THR A 678 -4.07 18.51 22.43
CA THR A 678 -5.13 19.45 22.83
C THR A 678 -6.52 18.87 22.55
N ILE A 679 -6.65 18.01 21.55
CA ILE A 679 -7.92 17.40 21.15
C ILE A 679 -7.71 15.92 20.84
N ALA A 680 -8.59 15.06 21.35
CA ALA A 680 -8.67 13.66 20.96
C ALA A 680 -10.07 13.35 20.41
N ILE A 681 -10.10 12.71 19.25
CA ILE A 681 -11.29 12.44 18.45
C ILE A 681 -11.39 10.92 18.32
N ILE A 682 -11.99 10.28 19.32
CA ILE A 682 -12.01 8.81 19.48
C ILE A 682 -13.30 8.17 18.95
N MET A 683 -14.23 8.97 18.43
CA MET A 683 -15.47 8.51 17.78
C MET A 683 -16.28 7.56 18.69
N ASP A 684 -16.82 6.50 18.12
CA ASP A 684 -17.63 5.46 18.72
C ASP A 684 -16.84 4.25 19.20
N HIS A 685 -15.50 4.35 19.20
CA HIS A 685 -14.62 3.29 19.68
C HIS A 685 -14.97 2.84 21.11
N MET A 686 -15.40 3.76 21.97
CA MET A 686 -15.84 3.43 23.33
C MET A 686 -17.09 2.53 23.37
N ASP A 687 -17.95 2.54 22.34
CA ASP A 687 -19.11 1.62 22.24
C ASP A 687 -18.68 0.16 22.04
N TRP A 688 -17.40 -0.09 21.73
CA TRP A 688 -16.88 -1.44 21.46
C TRP A 688 -16.54 -2.17 22.76
N PHE A 689 -16.26 -1.45 23.83
CA PHE A 689 -15.89 -2.03 25.12
C PHE A 689 -17.10 -2.61 25.87
N ALA A 690 -16.81 -3.61 26.70
CA ALA A 690 -17.80 -4.16 27.62
C ALA A 690 -17.97 -3.25 28.83
N GLU A 691 -19.21 -3.02 29.26
CA GLU A 691 -19.52 -2.15 30.41
C GLU A 691 -18.88 -2.62 31.72
N GLU A 692 -18.73 -3.94 31.90
CA GLU A 692 -18.12 -4.56 33.08
C GLU A 692 -16.59 -4.76 32.95
N GLY A 693 -15.99 -4.35 31.82
CA GLY A 693 -14.55 -4.50 31.57
C GLY A 693 -13.69 -3.34 32.09
N THR A 694 -12.36 -3.49 32.05
CA THR A 694 -11.40 -2.44 32.42
C THR A 694 -10.86 -1.65 31.22
N ASP A 695 -11.08 -2.13 30.00
CA ASP A 695 -10.48 -1.54 28.78
C ASP A 695 -10.80 -0.05 28.62
N ALA A 696 -12.03 0.35 28.93
CA ALA A 696 -12.45 1.76 28.88
C ALA A 696 -11.72 2.60 29.94
N ASP A 697 -11.56 2.10 31.17
CA ASP A 697 -10.85 2.80 32.24
C ASP A 697 -9.36 2.96 31.90
N ASP A 698 -8.75 1.92 31.35
CA ASP A 698 -7.34 1.92 30.93
C ASP A 698 -7.11 2.94 29.79
N GLU A 699 -8.02 3.01 28.82
CA GLU A 699 -7.94 3.97 27.72
C GLU A 699 -8.18 5.42 28.18
N ILE A 700 -9.19 5.65 29.01
CA ILE A 700 -9.47 6.97 29.58
C ILE A 700 -8.28 7.46 30.41
N SER A 701 -7.63 6.57 31.17
CA SER A 701 -6.43 6.89 31.95
C SER A 701 -5.25 7.28 31.05
N ALA A 702 -4.95 6.49 30.01
CA ALA A 702 -3.87 6.79 29.06
C ALA A 702 -4.13 8.10 28.30
N LEU A 703 -5.37 8.31 27.86
CA LEU A 703 -5.83 9.54 27.23
C LEU A 703 -5.68 10.74 28.17
N TYR A 704 -6.09 10.61 29.44
CA TYR A 704 -5.93 11.69 30.42
C TYR A 704 -4.47 12.11 30.57
N GLN A 705 -3.51 11.19 30.54
CA GLN A 705 -2.08 11.53 30.68
C GLN A 705 -1.51 12.27 29.45
N SER A 706 -1.95 11.90 28.24
CA SER A 706 -1.49 12.53 26.99
C SER A 706 -2.13 13.90 26.73
N LEU A 707 -3.33 14.14 27.24
CA LEU A 707 -4.09 15.36 27.01
C LEU A 707 -3.59 16.55 27.85
N ALA A 708 -3.43 17.71 27.24
CA ALA A 708 -3.09 18.97 27.88
C ALA A 708 -4.20 19.45 28.83
N PRO A 709 -3.88 20.25 29.87
CA PRO A 709 -4.90 20.95 30.66
C PRO A 709 -5.81 21.80 29.78
N GLY A 710 -7.13 21.67 29.94
CA GLY A 710 -8.13 22.30 29.08
C GLY A 710 -8.35 21.60 27.73
N GLY A 711 -7.68 20.47 27.50
CA GLY A 711 -7.90 19.65 26.30
C GLY A 711 -9.27 18.98 26.30
N ARG A 712 -9.68 18.53 25.11
CA ARG A 712 -11.04 18.08 24.82
C ARG A 712 -11.05 16.72 24.15
N VAL A 713 -12.00 15.87 24.52
CA VAL A 713 -12.21 14.58 23.87
C VAL A 713 -13.59 14.59 23.22
N LEU A 714 -13.66 14.32 21.92
CA LEU A 714 -14.91 14.15 21.19
C LEU A 714 -15.20 12.67 20.97
N LEU A 715 -16.39 12.25 21.41
CA LEU A 715 -16.92 10.90 21.29
C LEU A 715 -18.30 10.94 20.65
N ARG A 716 -18.63 9.89 19.90
CA ARG A 716 -19.96 9.65 19.31
C ARG A 716 -20.48 8.32 19.83
N SER A 717 -21.79 8.16 19.99
CA SER A 717 -22.35 6.90 20.49
C SER A 717 -23.67 6.51 19.83
N ALA A 718 -23.89 5.21 19.69
CA ALA A 718 -25.18 4.63 19.35
C ALA A 718 -26.24 4.85 20.45
N SER A 719 -25.84 5.13 21.69
CA SER A 719 -26.74 5.49 22.81
C SER A 719 -26.88 7.01 22.96
N LYS A 720 -28.02 7.46 23.51
CA LYS A 720 -28.20 8.86 23.95
C LYS A 720 -27.39 9.18 25.22
N CYS A 721 -27.27 8.20 26.11
CA CYS A 721 -26.55 8.31 27.37
C CYS A 721 -25.59 7.11 27.48
N PRO A 722 -24.38 7.19 26.90
CA PRO A 722 -23.42 6.09 26.98
C PRO A 722 -22.92 5.87 28.40
N TRP A 723 -22.75 4.60 28.80
CA TRP A 723 -22.35 4.24 30.17
C TRP A 723 -20.97 4.79 30.54
N TYR A 724 -20.04 4.87 29.60
CA TYR A 724 -18.65 5.30 29.84
C TYR A 724 -18.50 6.80 30.14
N ILE A 725 -19.56 7.61 30.00
CA ILE A 725 -19.52 9.02 30.45
C ILE A 725 -19.21 9.10 31.95
N ARG A 726 -19.81 8.20 32.76
CA ARG A 726 -19.51 8.12 34.21
C ARG A 726 -18.05 7.75 34.47
N ASN A 727 -17.44 6.96 33.59
CA ASN A 727 -16.03 6.59 33.67
C ASN A 727 -15.15 7.81 33.37
N PHE A 728 -15.45 8.59 32.33
CA PHE A 728 -14.75 9.86 32.08
C PHE A 728 -14.84 10.82 33.27
N GLU A 729 -16.03 10.97 33.88
CA GLU A 729 -16.21 11.81 35.07
C GLU A 729 -15.41 11.32 36.28
N LYS A 730 -15.35 9.99 36.50
CA LYS A 730 -14.51 9.36 37.53
C LYS A 730 -13.02 9.72 37.37
N PHE A 731 -12.53 9.86 36.14
CA PHE A 731 -11.15 10.28 35.85
C PHE A 731 -10.95 11.82 35.84
N GLY A 732 -11.98 12.59 36.20
CA GLY A 732 -11.88 14.04 36.37
C GLY A 732 -12.13 14.86 35.09
N PHE A 733 -12.81 14.28 34.11
CA PHE A 733 -13.35 15.03 32.97
C PHE A 733 -14.70 15.66 33.34
N LYS A 734 -14.99 16.83 32.76
CA LYS A 734 -16.34 17.40 32.72
C LYS A 734 -16.97 17.04 31.38
N CYS A 735 -18.04 16.27 31.39
CA CYS A 735 -18.65 15.73 30.19
C CYS A 735 -19.95 16.47 29.85
N GLU A 736 -20.08 16.93 28.61
CA GLU A 736 -21.27 17.61 28.13
C GLU A 736 -21.70 17.01 26.78
N ALA A 737 -23.01 16.79 26.61
CA ALA A 737 -23.53 16.37 25.32
C ALA A 737 -23.53 17.57 24.38
N ALA A 738 -22.73 17.51 23.31
CA ALA A 738 -22.73 18.51 22.25
C ALA A 738 -23.98 18.40 21.37
N ALA A 739 -24.46 17.15 21.18
CA ALA A 739 -25.73 16.89 20.50
C ALA A 739 -26.34 15.58 20.99
N VAL A 740 -27.66 15.54 21.13
CA VAL A 740 -28.42 14.32 21.38
C VAL A 740 -29.54 14.26 20.35
N ARG A 741 -29.62 13.13 19.64
CA ARG A 741 -30.60 12.93 18.58
C ARG A 741 -31.97 12.67 19.19
N GLU A 742 -32.89 13.60 18.98
CA GLU A 742 -34.30 13.41 19.28
C GLU A 742 -35.08 12.90 18.07
N SER A 743 -36.17 12.17 18.31
CA SER A 743 -37.00 11.60 17.24
C SER A 743 -37.47 12.71 16.30
N GLY A 744 -37.22 12.56 14.99
CA GLY A 744 -37.57 13.57 13.99
C GLY A 744 -36.52 14.68 13.79
N THR A 745 -35.39 14.64 14.49
CA THR A 745 -34.30 15.62 14.36
C THR A 745 -33.01 14.98 13.84
N ALA A 746 -32.23 15.73 13.07
CA ALA A 746 -30.90 15.32 12.62
C ALA A 746 -29.85 16.16 13.32
N ILE A 747 -28.84 15.53 13.92
CA ILE A 747 -27.75 16.24 14.63
C ILE A 747 -26.57 16.59 13.72
N ASP A 748 -26.42 15.89 12.59
CA ASP A 748 -25.44 16.17 11.54
C ASP A 748 -25.95 15.65 10.18
N ARG A 749 -25.16 15.78 9.10
CA ARG A 749 -25.58 15.33 7.76
C ARG A 749 -25.60 13.81 7.61
N VAL A 750 -24.96 13.06 8.49
CA VAL A 750 -24.99 11.59 8.48
C VAL A 750 -26.11 11.06 9.38
N ASN A 751 -26.24 11.64 10.57
CA ASN A 751 -27.18 11.33 11.62
C ASN A 751 -27.13 9.87 12.08
N MET A 752 -25.97 9.20 11.96
CA MET A 752 -25.81 7.78 12.29
C MET A 752 -25.88 7.52 13.80
N TYR A 753 -25.31 8.42 14.59
CA TYR A 753 -25.16 8.29 16.03
C TYR A 753 -26.32 8.94 16.78
N SER A 754 -26.63 8.40 17.97
CA SER A 754 -27.69 8.94 18.83
C SER A 754 -27.22 10.09 19.71
N SER A 755 -25.91 10.21 19.97
CA SER A 755 -25.36 11.37 20.66
C SER A 755 -23.89 11.64 20.29
N THR A 756 -23.48 12.88 20.48
CA THR A 756 -22.10 13.37 20.40
C THR A 756 -21.78 14.08 21.72
N TRP A 757 -20.65 13.75 22.32
CA TRP A 757 -20.22 14.26 23.62
C TRP A 757 -18.84 14.90 23.53
N VAL A 758 -18.63 15.91 24.37
CA VAL A 758 -17.32 16.53 24.59
C VAL A 758 -16.96 16.39 26.06
N CYS A 759 -15.83 15.72 26.32
CA CYS A 759 -15.27 15.55 27.65
C CYS A 759 -14.07 16.50 27.81
N HIS A 760 -14.20 17.47 28.72
CA HIS A 760 -13.19 18.48 29.00
C HIS A 760 -12.30 18.06 30.16
N LYS A 761 -10.98 18.06 29.95
CA LYS A 761 -10.03 17.90 31.05
C LYS A 761 -9.89 19.20 31.83
N ALA A 762 -10.12 19.14 33.14
CA ALA A 762 -9.99 20.30 34.02
C ALA A 762 -8.58 20.93 33.98
N GLY A 763 -8.53 22.26 33.96
CA GLY A 763 -7.29 23.06 33.99
C GLY A 763 -7.33 24.25 33.03
N LYS A 764 -6.63 25.34 33.36
CA LYS A 764 -6.51 26.50 32.46
C LYS A 764 -5.61 26.14 31.27
N LYS A 765 -6.08 26.44 30.04
CA LYS A 765 -5.29 26.35 28.81
C LYS A 765 -4.02 27.18 29.03
N ARG A 766 -2.87 26.54 29.09
CA ARG A 766 -1.60 27.26 29.24
C ARG A 766 -1.32 27.86 27.86
N ASN A 767 -1.38 29.19 27.73
CA ASN A 767 -0.89 29.86 26.53
C ASN A 767 0.60 29.50 26.44
N MET A 768 0.96 28.59 25.53
CA MET A 768 2.36 28.40 25.17
C MET A 768 2.78 29.67 24.45
N SER A 769 3.36 30.62 25.18
CA SER A 769 4.09 31.70 24.55
C SER A 769 5.22 31.06 23.74
N THR A 770 5.29 31.43 22.47
CA THR A 770 6.45 31.30 21.60
C THR A 770 7.74 31.30 22.41
N LEU A 771 8.35 30.12 22.57
CA LEU A 771 9.79 30.06 22.63
C LEU A 771 10.23 30.49 21.22
N GLU A 772 10.83 31.68 21.16
CA GLU A 772 11.61 32.10 19.99
C GLU A 772 12.67 31.01 19.76
N LEU A 773 12.50 30.26 18.66
CA LEU A 773 13.49 29.37 18.08
C LEU A 773 13.87 29.92 16.71
#